data_AF-B4L9L4-F1
#
_entry.id   AF-B4L9L4-F1
#
_cell.length_a   1.000
_cell.length_b   1.000
_cell.length_c   1.000
_cell.angle_alpha   90.00
_cell.angle_beta   90.00
_cell.angle_gamma   90.00
#
_symmetry.space_group_name_H-M   'P 1'
#
loop_
_entity.id
_entity.type
_entity.pdbx_description
1 polymer ?
#
loop_
_entity_poly.entity_id
_entity_poly.type
_entity_poly.pdbx_seq_one_letter_code
_entity_poly.pdbx_strand_id
1 'polypeptide(L)'
;METAIEPTNECTNLNDENNSESTNQEPVTQLANDADVDAKIALEDKQQLECENKVQSQESPIKEEAADKSTHDKRELELVNEIHAAVVEQPVKEKEKVEHEPATGISYADLKAQDEQESKEHKDSRDILSHVHCLAQLEEQRRNYERQLEQLRTSNTQKDNMMTLLQRENAILEKEKQAFRNEMDLANKEKESTVIKFAMKEKLLIDAKKEKETVEKQLADAKKEVKNVSIRFQAVHEEKSRMTYIIDEKCNEVRKYQRECEKLKTEMGHLESKLKYHANKLNIEVEAKANLERKLEEERNAPNKLEEKANEKLKMEFEANTILLKHEIKSKTDSLDKLNKEHQKQCEANKELQQQLQQLKEAHEQLSGEFKELQAQHSQIDAAYSDELLNAAKLHSQLAELQLLRTQNTINEQKLVEAQTRIEELESLVQDNEVDLKQVQEKRQELLNINKEMTELIVKLQNDIYLAEVKSLGFESENKLLKQELLAFDAKYLELEEQMHAEGMEKIEERLLLAKHLSEKTKMYEVVNAKLEELQNHFEATKHKHATQVKELQRELQKYKRGIVDAKPAGYCRNCQQAMNDLSQEQLQQPPQQQQPQQQQLITHSRSSSQCSRASESSESETVVNSASQAQPATAPVTDLQAVPSKKVLVERILRLQQASARQTERIEFLENHTQMLVSEVQKKSKVVQHYMLRDQTAGALTSSKSDQSKSELVKYGNGVMAAIYGGVKGAESKGMSLELSLEINKKLQAVLEDTLLKNITLKENLDVLGLEVDNLTRKLRSQELSNS
;
A
#
# COMPACT_ATOMS: atom_id res chain seq x y z
N MET A 1 45.47 28.70 -7.92
CA MET A 1 45.07 27.29 -7.86
C MET A 1 44.26 27.00 -9.11
N GLU A 2 44.89 26.90 -10.30
CA GLU A 2 45.98 25.98 -10.72
C GLU A 2 45.45 24.53 -10.90
N THR A 3 45.72 23.81 -12.00
CA THR A 3 46.42 24.18 -13.26
C THR A 3 46.01 23.27 -14.42
N ALA A 4 45.79 23.90 -15.58
CA ALA A 4 46.18 23.58 -16.96
C ALA A 4 46.74 22.19 -17.40
N ILE A 5 46.56 21.93 -18.72
CA ILE A 5 47.38 21.17 -19.69
C ILE A 5 46.89 19.76 -20.19
N GLU A 6 46.44 19.81 -21.45
CA GLU A 6 46.55 18.85 -22.59
C GLU A 6 45.83 17.48 -22.68
N PRO A 7 45.39 17.09 -23.91
CA PRO A 7 44.79 15.80 -24.22
C PRO A 7 45.78 14.82 -24.90
N THR A 8 45.40 13.53 -24.97
CA THR A 8 46.13 12.50 -25.73
C THR A 8 45.29 11.93 -26.87
N ASN A 9 45.84 11.96 -28.10
CA ASN A 9 45.37 11.14 -29.21
C ASN A 9 46.03 9.75 -29.11
N GLU A 10 45.24 8.69 -29.25
CA GLU A 10 45.75 7.40 -29.73
C GLU A 10 44.89 6.90 -30.89
N CYS A 11 45.54 6.26 -31.86
CA CYS A 11 44.93 5.77 -33.09
C CYS A 11 45.44 4.34 -33.32
N THR A 12 44.53 3.38 -33.41
CA THR A 12 44.84 1.96 -33.59
C THR A 12 44.14 1.40 -34.81
N ASN A 13 44.93 0.84 -35.72
CA ASN A 13 44.50 0.08 -36.90
C ASN A 13 44.14 -1.36 -36.52
N LEU A 14 43.78 -2.15 -37.56
CA LEU A 14 43.63 -3.61 -37.60
C LEU A 14 42.22 -4.09 -37.15
N ASN A 15 41.59 -5.08 -37.80
CA ASN A 15 42.03 -5.98 -38.88
C ASN A 15 40.91 -6.27 -39.90
N ASP A 16 41.30 -6.63 -41.12
CA ASP A 16 40.43 -7.37 -42.05
C ASP A 16 40.39 -8.87 -41.66
N GLU A 17 39.20 -9.49 -41.70
CA GLU A 17 39.08 -10.94 -41.89
C GLU A 17 38.12 -11.24 -43.04
N ASN A 18 38.66 -11.86 -44.10
CA ASN A 18 37.85 -12.46 -45.15
C ASN A 18 37.19 -13.72 -44.61
N ASN A 19 35.91 -13.95 -44.93
CA ASN A 19 35.36 -15.29 -44.92
C ASN A 19 34.48 -15.52 -46.16
N SER A 20 34.58 -16.71 -46.73
CA SER A 20 34.03 -17.06 -48.04
C SER A 20 32.82 -17.97 -47.92
N GLU A 21 31.73 -17.67 -48.61
CA GLU A 21 30.65 -18.64 -48.83
C GLU A 21 30.17 -18.63 -50.28
N SER A 22 29.71 -19.78 -50.75
CA SER A 22 29.75 -20.15 -52.18
C SER A 22 28.38 -20.15 -52.86
N THR A 23 28.24 -19.38 -53.93
CA THR A 23 27.05 -19.35 -54.79
C THR A 23 26.97 -20.59 -55.69
N ASN A 24 25.83 -21.28 -55.68
CA ASN A 24 25.44 -22.23 -56.73
C ASN A 24 24.38 -21.58 -57.65
N GLN A 25 24.70 -21.52 -58.93
CA GLN A 25 23.75 -21.39 -60.05
C GLN A 25 23.57 -22.82 -60.62
N GLU A 26 22.54 -23.27 -61.35
CA GLU A 26 21.59 -22.70 -62.32
C GLU A 26 20.28 -23.57 -62.31
N PRO A 27 19.28 -23.43 -63.22
CA PRO A 27 19.03 -22.41 -64.25
C PRO A 27 17.64 -21.72 -64.16
N VAL A 28 17.44 -20.72 -65.01
CA VAL A 28 16.14 -20.06 -65.26
C VAL A 28 15.42 -20.74 -66.43
N THR A 29 14.09 -20.91 -66.33
CA THR A 29 13.21 -21.14 -67.49
C THR A 29 12.27 -19.96 -67.70
N GLN A 30 12.29 -19.40 -68.91
CA GLN A 30 11.45 -18.27 -69.32
C GLN A 30 10.02 -18.72 -69.63
N LEU A 31 9.02 -17.92 -69.23
CA LEU A 31 7.86 -17.60 -70.06
C LEU A 31 7.44 -16.16 -69.74
N ALA A 32 7.34 -15.33 -70.77
CA ALA A 32 6.66 -14.04 -70.69
C ALA A 32 5.24 -14.22 -71.24
N ASN A 33 4.31 -13.31 -70.87
CA ASN A 33 3.30 -12.81 -71.80
C ASN A 33 2.56 -11.58 -71.26
N ASP A 34 2.06 -10.79 -72.20
CA ASP A 34 0.89 -9.90 -72.15
C ASP A 34 0.84 -8.76 -71.11
N ALA A 35 1.03 -7.55 -71.65
CA ALA A 35 0.48 -6.30 -71.10
C ALA A 35 -0.76 -5.89 -71.93
N ASP A 36 -1.63 -5.05 -71.36
CA ASP A 36 -2.01 -3.71 -71.85
C ASP A 36 -3.38 -3.27 -71.26
N VAL A 37 -3.67 -1.96 -71.34
CA VAL A 37 -4.93 -1.24 -71.03
C VAL A 37 -5.53 -1.43 -69.60
N ASP A 38 -6.09 -0.39 -68.96
CA ASP A 38 -6.62 0.86 -69.50
C ASP A 38 -6.46 2.04 -68.51
N ALA A 39 -6.56 3.28 -69.01
CA ALA A 39 -6.48 4.48 -68.18
C ALA A 39 -7.20 5.67 -68.84
N LYS A 40 -8.19 6.29 -68.16
CA LYS A 40 -8.58 7.68 -68.48
C LYS A 40 -9.48 8.42 -67.47
N ILE A 41 -9.32 9.74 -67.55
CA ILE A 41 -10.20 10.84 -67.14
C ILE A 41 -10.20 11.19 -65.64
N ALA A 42 -10.02 12.50 -65.42
CA ALA A 42 -10.12 13.23 -64.17
C ALA A 42 -10.73 14.61 -64.49
N LEU A 43 -10.98 15.43 -63.45
CA LEU A 43 -11.60 16.76 -63.51
C LEU A 43 -13.12 16.70 -63.85
N GLU A 44 -13.95 17.66 -63.45
CA GLU A 44 -13.66 18.99 -62.87
C GLU A 44 -14.74 19.46 -61.86
N ASP A 45 -14.65 20.75 -61.50
CA ASP A 45 -15.69 21.61 -60.91
C ASP A 45 -16.03 21.60 -59.40
N LYS A 46 -16.58 22.75 -59.01
CA LYS A 46 -16.61 23.32 -57.65
C LYS A 46 -17.72 24.39 -57.56
N GLN A 47 -18.24 24.59 -56.35
CA GLN A 47 -18.94 25.80 -55.87
C GLN A 47 -20.43 26.01 -56.19
N GLN A 48 -21.10 26.61 -55.18
CA GLN A 48 -22.33 27.42 -55.19
C GLN A 48 -23.75 26.79 -55.16
N LEU A 49 -24.27 26.70 -53.93
CA LEU A 49 -25.44 27.42 -53.38
C LEU A 49 -26.90 27.06 -53.77
N GLU A 50 -27.66 26.83 -52.68
CA GLU A 50 -29.00 27.37 -52.34
C GLU A 50 -30.32 26.65 -52.71
N CYS A 51 -31.11 26.43 -51.63
CA CYS A 51 -32.59 26.48 -51.53
C CYS A 51 -33.41 25.31 -52.16
N GLU A 52 -34.60 24.93 -51.63
CA GLU A 52 -35.51 25.57 -50.66
C GLU A 52 -36.12 24.60 -49.60
N ASN A 53 -36.47 25.15 -48.42
CA ASN A 53 -37.69 24.98 -47.58
C ASN A 53 -38.45 23.62 -47.54
N LYS A 54 -38.83 23.06 -46.37
CA LYS A 54 -39.63 23.65 -45.25
C LYS A 54 -39.30 22.98 -43.89
N VAL A 55 -39.24 23.69 -42.74
CA VAL A 55 -40.38 24.17 -41.87
C VAL A 55 -41.23 22.98 -41.36
N GLN A 56 -41.44 22.71 -40.06
CA GLN A 56 -41.73 23.53 -38.84
C GLN A 56 -41.18 22.76 -37.59
N SER A 57 -40.91 23.29 -36.37
CA SER A 57 -40.90 24.66 -35.82
C SER A 57 -40.47 24.71 -34.33
N GLN A 58 -39.69 25.74 -33.97
CA GLN A 58 -39.87 26.65 -32.80
C GLN A 58 -39.74 26.12 -31.33
N GLU A 59 -39.21 26.88 -30.35
CA GLU A 59 -38.53 28.19 -30.42
C GLU A 59 -37.49 28.46 -29.31
N SER A 60 -36.31 28.89 -29.75
CA SER A 60 -35.50 30.06 -29.32
C SER A 60 -35.30 30.45 -27.83
N PRO A 61 -34.03 30.73 -27.45
CA PRO A 61 -33.65 31.71 -26.41
C PRO A 61 -33.86 33.16 -26.95
N ILE A 62 -33.17 34.27 -26.61
CA ILE A 62 -31.81 34.57 -26.10
C ILE A 62 -31.84 36.02 -25.54
N LYS A 63 -30.98 36.39 -24.58
CA LYS A 63 -29.92 37.42 -24.78
C LYS A 63 -29.12 37.77 -23.54
N GLU A 64 -27.82 37.92 -23.75
CA GLU A 64 -26.91 38.75 -22.96
C GLU A 64 -27.05 40.22 -23.40
N GLU A 65 -26.69 41.16 -22.52
CA GLU A 65 -25.68 42.18 -22.84
C GLU A 65 -25.13 42.80 -21.54
N ALA A 66 -23.96 43.41 -21.60
CA ALA A 66 -23.21 43.88 -20.43
C ALA A 66 -23.16 45.41 -20.33
N ALA A 67 -23.00 45.95 -19.11
CA ALA A 67 -21.85 46.80 -18.77
C ALA A 67 -21.90 47.41 -17.35
N ASP A 68 -20.69 47.67 -16.84
CA ASP A 68 -20.26 48.85 -16.08
C ASP A 68 -20.30 48.93 -14.52
N LYS A 69 -19.13 49.32 -13.99
CA LYS A 69 -18.83 50.04 -12.73
C LYS A 69 -19.45 49.64 -11.37
N SER A 70 -18.63 48.87 -10.64
CA SER A 70 -18.01 49.28 -9.35
C SER A 70 -18.82 49.23 -8.03
N THR A 71 -18.05 49.19 -6.94
CA THR A 71 -18.44 49.38 -5.52
C THR A 71 -19.54 48.47 -4.96
N HIS A 72 -19.16 47.34 -4.34
CA HIS A 72 -19.59 47.05 -2.96
C HIS A 72 -18.80 45.96 -2.21
N ASP A 73 -17.55 46.26 -1.83
CA ASP A 73 -16.97 45.70 -0.60
C ASP A 73 -17.71 46.31 0.61
N LYS A 74 -18.89 45.75 0.95
CA LYS A 74 -19.71 46.18 2.10
C LYS A 74 -20.85 45.23 2.47
N ARG A 75 -20.63 43.91 2.42
CA ARG A 75 -21.61 42.89 2.86
C ARG A 75 -21.12 41.92 3.95
N GLU A 76 -20.10 42.32 4.70
CA GLU A 76 -19.70 41.68 5.97
C GLU A 76 -20.19 42.46 7.23
N LEU A 77 -21.16 43.37 7.07
CA LEU A 77 -21.59 44.27 8.16
C LEU A 77 -23.11 44.26 8.45
N GLU A 78 -23.81 43.17 8.12
CA GLU A 78 -25.28 43.09 8.28
C GLU A 78 -25.78 41.73 8.81
N LEU A 79 -24.90 40.88 9.36
CA LEU A 79 -25.26 39.57 9.95
C LEU A 79 -24.77 39.38 11.40
N VAL A 80 -24.75 40.45 12.19
CA VAL A 80 -24.38 40.44 13.63
C VAL A 80 -25.45 41.15 14.51
N ASN A 81 -26.56 41.61 13.91
CA ASN A 81 -27.55 42.48 14.57
C ASN A 81 -28.77 41.76 15.19
N GLU A 82 -28.74 40.43 15.31
CA GLU A 82 -29.70 39.67 16.13
C GLU A 82 -28.97 38.63 16.99
N ILE A 83 -29.55 38.30 18.15
CA ILE A 83 -28.99 37.41 19.19
C ILE A 83 -27.76 37.97 19.95
N HIS A 84 -27.89 39.18 20.52
CA HIS A 84 -27.28 39.45 21.84
C HIS A 84 -28.14 40.36 22.76
N ALA A 85 -29.47 40.33 22.58
CA ALA A 85 -30.42 41.20 23.28
C ALA A 85 -30.88 40.64 24.66
N ALA A 86 -29.94 40.28 25.54
CA ALA A 86 -30.23 39.95 26.93
C ALA A 86 -28.99 40.08 27.86
N VAL A 87 -29.25 40.42 29.13
CA VAL A 87 -28.32 40.37 30.28
C VAL A 87 -27.18 41.40 30.31
N VAL A 88 -27.37 42.47 31.12
CA VAL A 88 -26.34 43.26 31.85
C VAL A 88 -25.35 44.07 30.96
N GLU A 89 -25.18 45.39 31.08
CA GLU A 89 -25.18 46.25 32.28
C GLU A 89 -25.43 47.74 31.92
N GLN A 90 -26.18 48.49 32.75
CA GLN A 90 -26.02 49.96 32.87
C GLN A 90 -26.46 50.45 34.28
N PRO A 91 -25.85 51.54 34.81
CA PRO A 91 -26.00 51.95 36.21
C PRO A 91 -27.18 52.89 36.46
N VAL A 92 -27.91 52.69 37.56
CA VAL A 92 -28.96 53.59 38.00
C VAL A 92 -28.38 54.84 38.66
N LYS A 93 -28.74 56.01 38.12
CA LYS A 93 -28.75 57.30 38.83
C LYS A 93 -30.18 57.80 38.87
N GLU A 94 -30.75 57.96 40.05
CA GLU A 94 -32.00 58.69 40.24
C GLU A 94 -31.79 59.90 41.15
N LYS A 95 -32.70 60.87 41.02
CA LYS A 95 -32.73 62.12 41.78
C LYS A 95 -34.02 62.21 42.58
N GLU A 96 -33.99 63.06 43.59
CA GLU A 96 -35.15 63.46 44.38
C GLU A 96 -36.32 63.91 43.49
N LYS A 97 -37.55 63.58 43.93
CA LYS A 97 -38.60 64.57 44.10
C LYS A 97 -39.61 64.16 45.16
N VAL A 98 -40.47 65.10 45.52
CA VAL A 98 -41.24 65.16 46.77
C VAL A 98 -42.74 65.20 46.45
N GLU A 99 -43.61 64.61 47.28
CA GLU A 99 -44.79 65.28 47.92
C GLU A 99 -45.96 64.38 48.38
N HIS A 100 -46.62 64.88 49.44
CA HIS A 100 -48.02 64.72 49.88
C HIS A 100 -48.60 63.40 50.49
N GLU A 101 -48.90 63.51 51.80
CA GLU A 101 -50.16 63.13 52.51
C GLU A 101 -50.51 61.65 52.84
N PRO A 102 -51.45 61.41 53.79
CA PRO A 102 -52.22 62.35 54.63
C PRO A 102 -52.02 62.22 56.15
N ALA A 103 -52.60 63.14 56.92
CA ALA A 103 -52.53 63.18 58.38
C ALA A 103 -53.80 62.65 59.07
N THR A 104 -53.61 61.85 60.13
CA THR A 104 -54.54 61.71 61.27
C THR A 104 -53.72 61.45 62.55
N GLY A 105 -53.99 62.03 63.72
CA GLY A 105 -55.00 63.04 64.03
C GLY A 105 -55.99 62.66 65.13
N ILE A 106 -55.50 62.34 66.33
CA ILE A 106 -56.26 62.40 67.60
C ILE A 106 -55.34 62.98 68.67
N SER A 107 -55.83 64.00 69.38
CA SER A 107 -55.27 64.51 70.64
C SER A 107 -56.13 63.98 71.78
N TYR A 108 -55.55 63.78 72.96
CA TYR A 108 -56.29 64.02 74.21
C TYR A 108 -55.31 64.38 75.35
N ALA A 109 -55.17 65.68 75.58
CA ALA A 109 -54.86 66.21 76.91
C ALA A 109 -56.17 66.36 77.71
N ASP A 110 -56.07 66.74 78.98
CA ASP A 110 -57.18 67.07 79.88
C ASP A 110 -58.13 65.93 80.30
N LEU A 111 -57.82 65.35 81.47
CA LEU A 111 -58.85 65.21 82.51
C LEU A 111 -58.27 65.44 83.93
N LYS A 112 -58.07 66.74 84.21
CA LYS A 112 -58.24 67.42 85.51
C LYS A 112 -57.54 66.89 86.77
N ALA A 113 -56.74 67.78 87.37
CA ALA A 113 -56.61 67.85 88.82
C ALA A 113 -57.91 68.40 89.46
N GLN A 114 -58.18 68.03 90.71
CA GLN A 114 -58.95 68.86 91.65
C GLN A 114 -58.56 68.59 93.11
N ASP A 115 -58.76 69.63 93.92
CA ASP A 115 -59.05 69.64 95.37
C ASP A 115 -57.97 69.13 96.35
N GLU A 116 -57.05 70.07 96.59
CA GLU A 116 -56.57 70.55 97.90
C GLU A 116 -57.05 69.90 99.21
N GLN A 117 -56.09 69.86 100.17
CA GLN A 117 -56.27 69.99 101.63
C GLN A 117 -57.28 69.07 102.35
N GLU A 118 -56.76 68.08 103.09
CA GLU A 118 -56.63 68.23 104.56
C GLU A 118 -55.80 67.12 105.23
N SER A 119 -55.49 67.32 106.52
CA SER A 119 -54.89 66.38 107.48
C SER A 119 -53.43 65.93 107.28
N LYS A 120 -52.74 65.73 108.42
CA LYS A 120 -51.40 65.11 108.53
C LYS A 120 -51.58 63.63 108.95
N GLU A 121 -50.46 62.93 109.17
CA GLU A 121 -50.40 61.66 109.94
C GLU A 121 -50.82 60.34 109.25
N HIS A 122 -50.70 60.20 107.92
CA HIS A 122 -50.69 58.88 107.25
C HIS A 122 -49.86 58.84 105.94
N LYS A 123 -48.56 59.13 105.99
CA LYS A 123 -47.69 59.11 104.78
C LYS A 123 -47.10 57.73 104.45
N ASP A 124 -46.42 57.11 105.40
CA ASP A 124 -45.45 56.05 105.13
C ASP A 124 -46.05 54.77 104.48
N SER A 125 -47.31 54.43 104.74
CA SER A 125 -47.97 53.27 104.12
C SER A 125 -48.55 53.54 102.73
N ARG A 126 -48.88 54.79 102.39
CA ARG A 126 -49.57 55.12 101.12
C ARG A 126 -48.57 55.28 99.96
N ASP A 127 -47.38 55.80 100.25
CA ASP A 127 -46.29 55.91 99.26
C ASP A 127 -45.66 54.54 98.93
N ILE A 128 -45.65 53.59 99.86
CA ILE A 128 -45.23 52.20 99.57
C ILE A 128 -46.19 51.54 98.57
N LEU A 129 -47.51 51.71 98.75
CA LEU A 129 -48.53 51.14 97.85
C LEU A 129 -48.49 51.76 96.45
N SER A 130 -48.29 53.07 96.32
CA SER A 130 -48.13 53.72 95.01
C SER A 130 -46.82 53.33 94.32
N HIS A 131 -45.72 53.19 95.08
CA HIS A 131 -44.44 52.72 94.54
C HIS A 131 -44.51 51.25 94.07
N VAL A 132 -45.15 50.36 94.84
CA VAL A 132 -45.39 48.96 94.43
C VAL A 132 -46.26 48.87 93.18
N HIS A 133 -47.29 49.72 93.04
CA HIS A 133 -48.09 49.78 91.81
C HIS A 133 -47.25 50.25 90.60
N CYS A 134 -46.40 51.27 90.79
CA CYS A 134 -45.49 51.75 89.74
C CYS A 134 -44.49 50.66 89.31
N LEU A 135 -43.88 49.95 90.26
CA LEU A 135 -43.00 48.83 89.98
C LEU A 135 -43.72 47.68 89.26
N ALA A 136 -44.93 47.32 89.68
CA ALA A 136 -45.73 46.29 89.02
C ALA A 136 -46.08 46.67 87.56
N GLN A 137 -46.41 47.94 87.31
CA GLN A 137 -46.68 48.45 85.96
C GLN A 137 -45.41 48.46 85.08
N LEU A 138 -44.24 48.77 85.64
CA LEU A 138 -42.95 48.65 84.96
C LEU A 138 -42.56 47.19 84.70
N GLU A 139 -42.83 46.26 85.62
CA GLU A 139 -42.66 44.82 85.39
C GLU A 139 -43.58 44.28 84.30
N GLU A 140 -44.84 44.74 84.24
CA GLU A 140 -45.77 44.36 83.19
C GLU A 140 -45.33 44.90 81.82
N GLN A 141 -44.88 46.16 81.74
CA GLN A 141 -44.25 46.71 80.55
C GLN A 141 -43.00 45.90 80.15
N ARG A 142 -42.13 45.53 81.10
CA ARG A 142 -40.96 44.70 80.85
C ARG A 142 -41.36 43.33 80.28
N ARG A 143 -42.36 42.65 80.87
CA ARG A 143 -42.92 41.38 80.37
C ARG A 143 -43.59 41.51 79.00
N ASN A 144 -44.18 42.66 78.68
CA ASN A 144 -44.74 42.94 77.37
C ASN A 144 -43.62 43.11 76.32
N TYR A 145 -42.55 43.85 76.62
CA TYR A 145 -41.38 43.97 75.74
C TYR A 145 -40.61 42.65 75.60
N GLU A 146 -40.44 41.87 76.68
CA GLU A 146 -39.88 40.52 76.64
C GLU A 146 -40.67 39.62 75.67
N ARG A 147 -42.01 39.64 75.72
CA ARG A 147 -42.88 38.90 74.79
C ARG A 147 -42.78 39.41 73.34
N GLN A 148 -42.67 40.72 73.12
CA GLN A 148 -42.48 41.28 71.77
C GLN A 148 -41.11 40.90 71.18
N LEU A 149 -40.04 40.95 71.98
CA LEU A 149 -38.70 40.51 71.56
C LEU A 149 -38.67 39.02 71.20
N GLU A 150 -39.38 38.18 71.94
CA GLU A 150 -39.43 36.74 71.65
C GLU A 150 -40.29 36.43 70.41
N GLN A 151 -41.36 37.20 70.16
CA GLN A 151 -42.11 37.15 68.90
C GLN A 151 -41.27 37.61 67.70
N LEU A 152 -40.44 38.64 67.86
CA LEU A 152 -39.52 39.09 66.81
C LEU A 152 -38.39 38.08 66.55
N ARG A 153 -37.82 37.48 67.60
CA ARG A 153 -36.81 36.40 67.48
C ARG A 153 -37.37 35.18 66.73
N THR A 154 -38.55 34.70 67.13
CA THR A 154 -39.20 33.55 66.47
C THR A 154 -39.62 33.87 65.04
N SER A 155 -40.05 35.11 64.74
CA SER A 155 -40.28 35.56 63.37
C SER A 155 -38.98 35.61 62.55
N ASN A 156 -37.86 36.02 63.15
CA ASN A 156 -36.58 36.04 62.44
C ASN A 156 -36.07 34.63 62.13
N THR A 157 -36.07 33.71 63.11
CA THR A 157 -35.65 32.32 62.85
C THR A 157 -36.55 31.61 61.84
N GLN A 158 -37.84 31.95 61.75
CA GLN A 158 -38.71 31.49 60.66
C GLN A 158 -38.26 32.03 59.28
N LYS A 159 -37.85 33.31 59.19
CA LYS A 159 -37.30 33.89 57.94
C LYS A 159 -35.95 33.28 57.58
N ASP A 160 -35.06 33.06 58.55
CA ASP A 160 -33.73 32.45 58.33
C ASP A 160 -33.88 31.01 57.83
N ASN A 161 -34.83 30.24 58.38
CA ASN A 161 -35.20 28.92 57.88
C ASN A 161 -35.78 28.98 56.45
N MET A 162 -36.65 29.95 56.14
CA MET A 162 -37.21 30.13 54.80
C MET A 162 -36.13 30.50 53.78
N MET A 163 -35.22 31.42 54.12
CA MET A 163 -34.05 31.76 53.30
C MET A 163 -33.15 30.54 53.05
N THR A 164 -32.94 29.70 54.07
CA THR A 164 -32.16 28.46 53.94
C THR A 164 -32.83 27.45 53.00
N LEU A 165 -34.17 27.36 53.01
CA LEU A 165 -34.92 26.52 52.06
C LEU A 165 -34.82 27.06 50.63
N LEU A 166 -35.06 28.36 50.43
CA LEU A 166 -34.93 29.02 49.12
C LEU A 166 -33.51 28.91 48.55
N GLN A 167 -32.47 29.00 49.39
CA GLN A 167 -31.09 28.78 48.95
C GLN A 167 -30.84 27.33 48.49
N ARG A 168 -31.41 26.34 49.18
CA ARG A 168 -31.33 24.93 48.76
C ARG A 168 -32.09 24.67 47.47
N GLU A 169 -33.28 25.25 47.32
CA GLU A 169 -34.10 25.15 46.11
C GLU A 169 -33.40 25.77 44.90
N ASN A 170 -32.86 26.99 45.01
CA ASN A 170 -32.04 27.60 43.96
C ASN A 170 -30.78 26.76 43.63
N ALA A 171 -30.14 26.16 44.63
CA ALA A 171 -28.99 25.28 44.42
C ALA A 171 -29.34 23.91 43.80
N ILE A 172 -30.61 23.50 43.80
CA ILE A 172 -31.13 22.36 43.04
C ILE A 172 -31.45 22.81 41.61
N LEU A 173 -32.20 23.90 41.45
CA LEU A 173 -32.59 24.44 40.15
C LEU A 173 -31.38 24.79 39.26
N GLU A 174 -30.30 25.38 39.82
CA GLU A 174 -29.07 25.61 39.05
C GLU A 174 -28.35 24.31 38.65
N LYS A 175 -28.44 23.23 39.45
CA LYS A 175 -27.90 21.91 39.07
C LYS A 175 -28.72 21.25 37.97
N GLU A 176 -30.05 21.30 38.05
CA GLU A 176 -30.95 20.79 37.02
C GLU A 176 -30.77 21.56 35.70
N LYS A 177 -30.73 22.89 35.77
CA LYS A 177 -30.40 23.79 34.65
C LYS A 177 -29.03 23.48 34.04
N GLN A 178 -28.01 23.16 34.83
CA GLN A 178 -26.72 22.73 34.30
C GLN A 178 -26.77 21.31 33.70
N ALA A 179 -27.54 20.39 34.27
CA ALA A 179 -27.76 19.06 33.70
C ALA A 179 -28.43 19.14 32.32
N PHE A 180 -29.51 19.93 32.19
CA PHE A 180 -30.18 20.15 30.89
C PHE A 180 -29.27 20.85 29.86
N ARG A 181 -28.39 21.78 30.26
CA ARG A 181 -27.35 22.31 29.36
C ARG A 181 -26.40 21.21 28.89
N ASN A 182 -25.88 20.39 29.81
CA ASN A 182 -24.97 19.30 29.47
C ASN A 182 -25.62 18.27 28.54
N GLU A 183 -26.90 17.95 28.74
CA GLU A 183 -27.69 17.04 27.92
C GLU A 183 -27.95 17.62 26.51
N MET A 184 -28.30 18.91 26.42
CA MET A 184 -28.42 19.62 25.14
C MET A 184 -27.08 19.65 24.38
N ASP A 185 -25.97 19.93 25.06
CA ASP A 185 -24.63 19.94 24.46
C ASP A 185 -24.18 18.55 24.00
N LEU A 186 -24.60 17.48 24.70
CA LEU A 186 -24.37 16.10 24.29
C LEU A 186 -25.19 15.76 23.04
N ALA A 187 -26.49 16.07 23.03
CA ALA A 187 -27.38 15.84 21.89
C ALA A 187 -26.92 16.62 20.63
N ASN A 188 -26.40 17.84 20.79
CA ASN A 188 -25.78 18.61 19.70
C ASN A 188 -24.53 17.91 19.16
N LYS A 189 -23.62 17.45 20.03
CA LYS A 189 -22.42 16.68 19.62
C LYS A 189 -22.77 15.35 18.94
N GLU A 190 -23.82 14.66 19.37
CA GLU A 190 -24.31 13.44 18.71
C GLU A 190 -24.91 13.73 17.34
N LYS A 191 -25.66 14.81 17.19
CA LYS A 191 -26.18 15.31 15.91
C LYS A 191 -25.05 15.68 14.95
N GLU A 192 -24.06 16.45 15.39
CA GLU A 192 -22.86 16.81 14.62
C GLU A 192 -22.06 15.57 14.22
N SER A 193 -21.78 14.67 15.17
CA SER A 193 -21.11 13.39 14.90
C SER A 193 -21.87 12.56 13.87
N THR A 194 -23.20 12.58 13.89
CA THR A 194 -24.06 11.89 12.92
C THR A 194 -23.97 12.53 11.54
N VAL A 195 -24.02 13.86 11.43
CA VAL A 195 -23.82 14.59 10.16
C VAL A 195 -22.44 14.30 9.57
N ILE A 196 -21.37 14.32 10.38
CA ILE A 196 -20.02 13.97 9.94
C ILE A 196 -19.97 12.51 9.43
N LYS A 197 -20.57 11.55 10.15
CA LYS A 197 -20.66 10.14 9.70
C LYS A 197 -21.43 9.99 8.38
N PHE A 198 -22.48 10.78 8.14
CA PHE A 198 -23.18 10.79 6.85
C PHE A 198 -22.32 11.40 5.73
N ALA A 199 -21.71 12.56 5.96
CA ALA A 199 -20.82 13.20 4.98
C ALA A 199 -19.61 12.33 4.61
N MET A 200 -19.03 11.62 5.57
CA MET A 200 -17.96 10.64 5.32
C MET A 200 -18.45 9.45 4.48
N LYS A 201 -19.65 8.91 4.76
CA LYS A 201 -20.25 7.84 3.95
C LYS A 201 -20.59 8.31 2.54
N GLU A 202 -21.10 9.52 2.39
CA GLU A 202 -21.42 10.12 1.09
C GLU A 202 -20.16 10.37 0.26
N LYS A 203 -19.09 10.89 0.87
CA LYS A 203 -17.77 10.99 0.22
C LYS A 203 -17.29 9.61 -0.27
N LEU A 204 -17.28 8.60 0.60
CA LEU A 204 -16.85 7.24 0.23
C LEU A 204 -17.70 6.65 -0.90
N LEU A 205 -19.02 6.92 -0.91
CA LEU A 205 -19.94 6.51 -1.97
C LEU A 205 -19.68 7.25 -3.29
N ILE A 206 -19.30 8.53 -3.24
CA ILE A 206 -18.90 9.32 -4.41
C ILE A 206 -17.55 8.83 -4.97
N ASP A 207 -16.57 8.57 -4.11
CA ASP A 207 -15.25 8.12 -4.54
C ASP A 207 -15.31 6.68 -5.10
N ALA A 208 -16.08 5.78 -4.47
CA ALA A 208 -16.37 4.44 -5.02
C ALA A 208 -17.15 4.49 -6.35
N LYS A 209 -18.02 5.50 -6.57
CA LYS A 209 -18.67 5.72 -7.87
C LYS A 209 -17.67 6.14 -8.96
N LYS A 210 -16.70 7.01 -8.64
CA LYS A 210 -15.64 7.40 -9.58
C LYS A 210 -14.74 6.23 -9.93
N GLU A 211 -14.34 5.44 -8.94
CA GLU A 211 -13.53 4.23 -9.14
C GLU A 211 -14.29 3.17 -9.96
N LYS A 212 -15.59 3.02 -9.71
CA LYS A 212 -16.45 2.21 -10.58
C LYS A 212 -16.45 2.72 -12.02
N GLU A 213 -16.61 4.03 -12.24
CA GLU A 213 -16.67 4.63 -13.57
C GLU A 213 -15.33 4.49 -14.34
N THR A 214 -14.19 4.64 -13.67
CA THR A 214 -12.88 4.41 -14.31
C THR A 214 -12.67 2.93 -14.66
N VAL A 215 -13.09 2.00 -13.81
CA VAL A 215 -13.06 0.56 -14.10
C VAL A 215 -14.04 0.18 -15.21
N GLU A 216 -15.26 0.75 -15.25
CA GLU A 216 -16.22 0.53 -16.34
C GLU A 216 -15.70 1.08 -17.68
N LYS A 217 -14.97 2.21 -17.67
CA LYS A 217 -14.27 2.74 -18.85
C LYS A 217 -13.14 1.81 -19.31
N GLN A 218 -12.25 1.39 -18.41
CA GLN A 218 -11.17 0.44 -18.72
C GLN A 218 -11.73 -0.88 -19.28
N LEU A 219 -12.82 -1.39 -18.69
CA LEU A 219 -13.52 -2.58 -19.18
C LEU A 219 -14.12 -2.36 -20.58
N ALA A 220 -14.63 -1.16 -20.89
CA ALA A 220 -15.15 -0.83 -22.21
C ALA A 220 -14.03 -0.73 -23.26
N ASP A 221 -12.87 -0.18 -22.90
CA ASP A 221 -11.71 -0.06 -23.80
C ASP A 221 -11.04 -1.42 -24.04
N ALA A 222 -10.84 -2.24 -23.01
CA ALA A 222 -10.39 -3.62 -23.14
C ALA A 222 -11.34 -4.47 -24.02
N LYS A 223 -12.67 -4.24 -23.93
CA LYS A 223 -13.66 -4.87 -24.82
C LYS A 223 -13.55 -4.41 -26.28
N LYS A 224 -13.03 -3.21 -26.57
CA LYS A 224 -12.69 -2.78 -27.95
C LYS A 224 -11.42 -3.49 -28.42
N GLU A 225 -10.41 -3.56 -27.57
CA GLU A 225 -9.14 -4.24 -27.90
C GLU A 225 -9.34 -5.73 -28.19
N VAL A 226 -10.10 -6.45 -27.37
CA VAL A 226 -10.45 -7.86 -27.61
C VAL A 226 -11.16 -8.05 -28.96
N LYS A 227 -12.05 -7.12 -29.35
CA LYS A 227 -12.68 -7.14 -30.69
C LYS A 227 -11.66 -6.90 -31.81
N ASN A 228 -10.77 -5.92 -31.65
CA ASN A 228 -9.73 -5.61 -32.62
C ASN A 228 -8.75 -6.80 -32.81
N VAL A 229 -8.36 -7.45 -31.72
CA VAL A 229 -7.54 -8.68 -31.73
C VAL A 229 -8.30 -9.84 -32.38
N SER A 230 -9.60 -10.01 -32.10
CA SER A 230 -10.44 -11.03 -32.74
C SER A 230 -10.57 -10.82 -34.25
N ILE A 231 -10.68 -9.58 -34.73
CA ILE A 231 -10.71 -9.25 -36.17
C ILE A 231 -9.35 -9.54 -36.82
N ARG A 232 -8.24 -9.15 -36.18
CA ARG A 232 -6.88 -9.49 -36.66
C ARG A 232 -6.65 -11.00 -36.72
N PHE A 233 -7.10 -11.74 -35.70
CA PHE A 233 -7.02 -13.20 -35.66
C PHE A 233 -7.83 -13.84 -36.81
N GLN A 234 -9.04 -13.34 -37.08
CA GLN A 234 -9.84 -13.82 -38.20
C GLN A 234 -9.17 -13.56 -39.56
N ALA A 235 -8.63 -12.36 -39.79
CA ALA A 235 -7.90 -12.06 -41.03
C ALA A 235 -6.66 -12.96 -41.21
N VAL A 236 -5.89 -13.22 -40.14
CA VAL A 236 -4.76 -14.17 -40.16
C VAL A 236 -5.23 -15.61 -40.38
N HIS A 237 -6.43 -15.99 -39.92
CA HIS A 237 -7.02 -17.30 -40.18
C HIS A 237 -7.47 -17.47 -41.64
N GLU A 238 -8.00 -16.41 -42.23
CA GLU A 238 -8.39 -16.36 -43.66
C GLU A 238 -7.14 -16.42 -44.56
N GLU A 239 -6.08 -15.66 -44.25
CA GLU A 239 -4.79 -15.76 -44.96
C GLU A 239 -4.09 -17.11 -44.76
N LYS A 240 -4.16 -17.72 -43.57
CA LYS A 240 -3.67 -19.09 -43.36
C LYS A 240 -4.40 -20.08 -44.28
N SER A 241 -5.72 -19.94 -44.39
CA SER A 241 -6.56 -20.77 -45.26
C SER A 241 -6.21 -20.58 -46.74
N ARG A 242 -6.02 -19.32 -47.18
CA ARG A 242 -5.54 -18.96 -48.52
C ARG A 242 -4.17 -19.57 -48.83
N MET A 243 -3.20 -19.43 -47.92
CA MET A 243 -1.86 -19.99 -48.06
C MET A 243 -1.88 -21.53 -48.11
N THR A 244 -2.73 -22.18 -47.32
CA THR A 244 -2.90 -23.64 -47.34
C THR A 244 -3.39 -24.12 -48.71
N TYR A 245 -4.38 -23.43 -49.31
CA TYR A 245 -4.86 -23.73 -50.66
C TYR A 245 -3.74 -23.59 -51.72
N ILE A 246 -2.94 -22.52 -51.66
CA ILE A 246 -1.82 -22.29 -52.58
C ILE A 246 -0.75 -23.39 -52.43
N ILE A 247 -0.46 -23.84 -51.21
CA ILE A 247 0.46 -24.95 -50.95
C ILE A 247 -0.08 -26.26 -51.54
N ASP A 248 -1.36 -26.57 -51.38
CA ASP A 248 -1.98 -27.76 -51.97
C ASP A 248 -1.96 -27.71 -53.50
N GLU A 249 -2.22 -26.55 -54.11
CA GLU A 249 -2.12 -26.32 -55.56
C GLU A 249 -0.68 -26.55 -56.06
N LYS A 250 0.34 -25.98 -55.41
CA LYS A 250 1.74 -26.24 -55.77
C LYS A 250 2.16 -27.69 -55.52
N CYS A 251 1.65 -28.34 -54.48
CA CYS A 251 1.85 -29.78 -54.28
C CYS A 251 1.17 -30.63 -55.37
N ASN A 252 0.08 -30.15 -56.00
CA ASN A 252 -0.53 -30.79 -57.16
C ASN A 252 0.28 -30.56 -58.44
N GLU A 253 0.82 -29.35 -58.65
CA GLU A 253 1.74 -29.04 -59.77
C GLU A 253 3.01 -29.91 -59.71
N VAL A 254 3.68 -29.99 -58.56
CA VAL A 254 4.86 -30.86 -58.38
C VAL A 254 4.53 -32.31 -58.70
N ARG A 255 3.37 -32.82 -58.23
CA ARG A 255 2.88 -34.17 -58.58
C ARG A 255 2.50 -34.32 -60.06
N LYS A 256 2.21 -33.25 -60.80
CA LYS A 256 2.03 -33.29 -62.26
C LYS A 256 3.39 -33.43 -62.95
N TYR A 257 4.33 -32.52 -62.67
CA TYR A 257 5.66 -32.54 -63.27
C TYR A 257 6.44 -33.82 -62.96
N GLN A 258 6.32 -34.37 -61.74
CA GLN A 258 6.98 -35.63 -61.37
C GLN A 258 6.55 -36.80 -62.28
N ARG A 259 5.24 -36.93 -62.59
CA ARG A 259 4.73 -37.95 -63.53
C ARG A 259 5.18 -37.68 -64.98
N GLU A 260 5.43 -36.43 -65.32
CA GLU A 260 5.91 -36.01 -66.65
C GLU A 260 7.40 -36.35 -66.83
N CYS A 261 8.22 -36.10 -65.81
CA CYS A 261 9.60 -36.59 -65.73
C CYS A 261 9.68 -38.13 -65.77
N GLU A 262 8.77 -38.84 -65.10
CA GLU A 262 8.69 -40.31 -65.16
C GLU A 262 8.39 -40.82 -66.58
N LYS A 263 7.43 -40.20 -67.29
CA LYS A 263 7.15 -40.50 -68.71
C LYS A 263 8.38 -40.27 -69.59
N LEU A 264 8.96 -39.06 -69.54
CA LEU A 264 10.15 -38.71 -70.33
C LEU A 264 11.32 -39.66 -70.06
N LYS A 265 11.48 -40.12 -68.82
CA LYS A 265 12.49 -41.13 -68.45
C LYS A 265 12.22 -42.50 -69.08
N THR A 266 10.95 -42.93 -69.19
CA THR A 266 10.60 -44.17 -69.93
C THR A 266 10.79 -44.01 -71.43
N GLU A 267 10.44 -42.86 -72.01
CA GLU A 267 10.64 -42.57 -73.44
C GLU A 267 12.12 -42.51 -73.80
N MET A 268 12.95 -41.88 -72.95
CA MET A 268 14.40 -41.89 -73.06
C MET A 268 14.97 -43.31 -73.03
N GLY A 269 14.55 -44.16 -72.08
CA GLY A 269 14.95 -45.57 -72.03
C GLY A 269 14.52 -46.38 -73.26
N HIS A 270 13.39 -46.05 -73.88
CA HIS A 270 12.99 -46.63 -75.18
C HIS A 270 13.85 -46.14 -76.34
N LEU A 271 14.27 -44.87 -76.35
CA LEU A 271 15.20 -44.33 -77.35
C LEU A 271 16.61 -44.90 -77.20
N GLU A 272 17.15 -45.01 -75.97
CA GLU A 272 18.41 -45.70 -75.66
C GLU A 272 18.38 -47.16 -76.14
N SER A 273 17.27 -47.86 -75.91
CA SER A 273 17.09 -49.24 -76.36
C SER A 273 17.10 -49.36 -77.90
N LYS A 274 16.45 -48.42 -78.60
CA LYS A 274 16.51 -48.33 -80.08
C LYS A 274 17.92 -47.99 -80.56
N LEU A 275 18.59 -47.02 -79.96
CA LEU A 275 19.96 -46.62 -80.30
C LEU A 275 20.91 -47.82 -80.18
N LYS A 276 20.82 -48.57 -79.08
CA LYS A 276 21.62 -49.78 -78.83
C LYS A 276 21.34 -50.89 -79.85
N TYR A 277 20.08 -51.07 -80.26
CA TYR A 277 19.74 -51.98 -81.35
C TYR A 277 20.36 -51.55 -82.70
N HIS A 278 20.26 -50.28 -83.06
CA HIS A 278 20.84 -49.75 -84.30
C HIS A 278 22.38 -49.82 -84.29
N ALA A 279 23.03 -49.53 -83.17
CA ALA A 279 24.48 -49.65 -83.01
C ALA A 279 24.94 -51.12 -83.14
N ASN A 280 24.25 -52.07 -82.52
CA ASN A 280 24.52 -53.50 -82.70
C ASN A 280 24.33 -53.95 -84.17
N LYS A 281 23.27 -53.47 -84.85
CA LYS A 281 23.04 -53.78 -86.28
C LYS A 281 24.15 -53.21 -87.16
N LEU A 282 24.61 -51.98 -86.89
CA LEU A 282 25.71 -51.36 -87.61
C LEU A 282 27.02 -52.14 -87.42
N ASN A 283 27.34 -52.60 -86.21
CA ASN A 283 28.51 -53.46 -85.99
C ASN A 283 28.45 -54.76 -86.82
N ILE A 284 27.29 -55.42 -86.89
CA ILE A 284 27.12 -56.63 -87.72
C ILE A 284 27.33 -56.32 -89.21
N GLU A 285 26.84 -55.18 -89.70
CA GLU A 285 27.05 -54.74 -91.09
C GLU A 285 28.51 -54.35 -91.37
N VAL A 286 29.21 -53.76 -90.40
CA VAL A 286 30.65 -53.45 -90.47
C VAL A 286 31.49 -54.72 -90.47
N GLU A 287 31.19 -55.70 -89.63
CA GLU A 287 31.86 -57.02 -89.64
C GLU A 287 31.61 -57.76 -90.96
N ALA A 288 30.39 -57.72 -91.50
CA ALA A 288 30.08 -58.27 -92.80
C ALA A 288 30.89 -57.59 -93.93
N LYS A 289 30.98 -56.26 -93.92
CA LYS A 289 31.80 -55.49 -94.86
C LYS A 289 33.29 -55.84 -94.75
N ALA A 290 33.85 -55.88 -93.55
CA ALA A 290 35.26 -56.26 -93.33
C ALA A 290 35.56 -57.70 -93.79
N ASN A 291 34.60 -58.62 -93.69
CA ASN A 291 34.72 -59.99 -94.21
C ASN A 291 34.59 -60.07 -95.74
N LEU A 292 33.89 -59.12 -96.39
CA LEU A 292 33.85 -59.00 -97.86
C LEU A 292 35.12 -58.33 -98.41
N GLU A 293 35.62 -57.29 -97.76
CA GLU A 293 36.86 -56.59 -98.16
C GLU A 293 38.07 -57.53 -98.11
N ARG A 294 38.14 -58.42 -97.11
CA ARG A 294 39.19 -59.45 -97.02
C ARG A 294 39.18 -60.39 -98.23
N LYS A 295 37.99 -60.82 -98.68
CA LYS A 295 37.81 -61.66 -99.89
C LYS A 295 38.08 -60.91 -101.18
N LEU A 296 37.76 -59.61 -101.23
CA LEU A 296 38.05 -58.77 -102.39
C LEU A 296 39.57 -58.64 -102.60
N GLU A 297 40.33 -58.49 -101.52
CA GLU A 297 41.80 -58.44 -101.59
C GLU A 297 42.42 -59.82 -101.92
N GLU A 298 41.79 -60.93 -101.50
CA GLU A 298 42.15 -62.29 -101.95
C GLU A 298 42.00 -62.45 -103.48
N GLU A 299 40.87 -62.03 -104.06
CA GLU A 299 40.63 -62.04 -105.52
C GLU A 299 41.51 -61.03 -106.29
N ARG A 300 41.77 -59.85 -105.73
CA ARG A 300 42.57 -58.79 -106.37
C ARG A 300 44.01 -59.21 -106.66
N ASN A 301 44.53 -60.16 -105.90
CA ASN A 301 45.89 -60.70 -106.06
C ASN A 301 45.98 -61.83 -107.12
N ALA A 302 44.90 -62.16 -107.83
CA ALA A 302 44.86 -63.28 -108.79
C ALA A 302 45.47 -63.02 -110.20
N PRO A 303 45.33 -61.84 -110.85
CA PRO A 303 45.73 -61.67 -112.25
C PRO A 303 46.98 -60.79 -112.42
N ASN A 304 48.19 -61.37 -112.37
CA ASN A 304 49.42 -60.62 -112.67
C ASN A 304 50.54 -61.46 -113.30
N LYS A 305 50.22 -62.24 -114.35
CA LYS A 305 51.18 -62.88 -115.25
C LYS A 305 50.66 -62.88 -116.69
N LEU A 306 51.52 -62.49 -117.62
CA LEU A 306 51.33 -62.48 -119.09
C LEU A 306 50.31 -61.47 -119.63
N GLU A 307 50.80 -60.31 -120.13
CA GLU A 307 50.71 -59.98 -121.56
C GLU A 307 51.65 -58.80 -121.93
N GLU A 308 52.83 -59.12 -122.48
CA GLU A 308 53.70 -58.15 -123.16
C GLU A 308 54.47 -58.85 -124.31
N LYS A 309 54.06 -58.57 -125.57
CA LYS A 309 54.81 -58.62 -126.85
C LYS A 309 53.92 -59.03 -128.03
N ALA A 310 53.41 -58.05 -128.77
CA ALA A 310 52.88 -58.27 -130.13
C ALA A 310 52.96 -57.03 -131.04
N ASN A 311 54.08 -56.93 -131.77
CA ASN A 311 54.15 -56.39 -133.14
C ASN A 311 53.82 -54.90 -133.42
N GLU A 312 54.79 -54.03 -133.17
CA GLU A 312 55.07 -52.90 -134.06
C GLU A 312 55.46 -53.42 -135.45
N LYS A 313 54.57 -53.39 -136.46
CA LYS A 313 54.93 -53.86 -137.81
C LYS A 313 54.08 -53.36 -139.01
N LEU A 314 54.05 -52.05 -139.28
CA LEU A 314 54.03 -51.60 -140.68
C LEU A 314 54.64 -50.20 -140.89
N LYS A 315 55.93 -50.19 -141.22
CA LYS A 315 56.65 -49.03 -141.75
C LYS A 315 56.65 -49.12 -143.27
N MET A 316 56.33 -48.01 -143.94
CA MET A 316 56.79 -47.64 -145.29
C MET A 316 56.72 -48.71 -146.41
N GLU A 317 55.66 -48.67 -147.21
CA GLU A 317 55.79 -48.82 -148.67
C GLU A 317 55.68 -47.39 -149.26
N PHE A 318 56.80 -46.77 -149.62
CA PHE A 318 57.39 -46.80 -150.98
C PHE A 318 56.36 -46.34 -152.05
N GLU A 319 56.40 -45.10 -152.54
CA GLU A 319 57.54 -44.38 -153.14
C GLU A 319 58.11 -45.09 -154.40
N ALA A 320 57.24 -45.49 -155.33
CA ALA A 320 57.66 -45.98 -156.64
C ALA A 320 56.62 -45.74 -157.75
N ASN A 321 56.49 -44.50 -158.26
CA ASN A 321 56.26 -44.26 -159.70
C ASN A 321 56.49 -42.80 -160.16
N THR A 322 57.68 -42.30 -159.89
CA THR A 322 58.29 -41.20 -160.63
C THR A 322 58.41 -41.59 -162.11
N ILE A 323 57.43 -41.22 -162.97
CA ILE A 323 57.59 -41.04 -164.44
C ILE A 323 56.38 -40.41 -165.19
N LEU A 324 55.17 -40.31 -164.60
CA LEU A 324 54.11 -39.42 -165.13
C LEU A 324 54.24 -37.94 -164.69
N LEU A 325 55.40 -37.61 -164.10
CA LEU A 325 55.81 -36.38 -163.41
C LEU A 325 55.95 -35.11 -164.29
N LYS A 326 55.27 -35.04 -165.45
CA LYS A 326 55.21 -33.81 -166.27
C LYS A 326 53.79 -33.39 -166.68
N HIS A 327 52.82 -34.31 -166.69
CA HIS A 327 51.41 -33.95 -166.86
C HIS A 327 50.67 -33.92 -165.51
N GLU A 328 51.09 -34.76 -164.55
CA GLU A 328 50.50 -34.81 -163.22
C GLU A 328 50.79 -33.54 -162.40
N ILE A 329 51.96 -32.91 -162.58
CA ILE A 329 52.34 -31.67 -161.85
C ILE A 329 51.26 -30.60 -161.98
N LYS A 330 50.73 -30.37 -163.19
CA LYS A 330 49.73 -29.30 -163.41
C LYS A 330 48.39 -29.62 -162.74
N SER A 331 47.95 -30.89 -162.78
CA SER A 331 46.76 -31.34 -162.05
C SER A 331 46.96 -31.36 -160.52
N LYS A 332 48.20 -31.57 -160.06
CA LYS A 332 48.55 -31.50 -158.64
C LYS A 332 48.67 -30.06 -158.16
N THR A 333 49.07 -29.08 -158.97
CA THR A 333 48.95 -27.65 -158.62
C THR A 333 47.49 -27.30 -158.30
N ASP A 334 46.55 -27.60 -159.20
CA ASP A 334 45.12 -27.32 -158.99
C ASP A 334 44.51 -28.06 -157.78
N SER A 335 45.05 -29.23 -157.43
CA SER A 335 44.62 -30.02 -156.26
C SER A 335 45.30 -29.58 -154.96
N LEU A 336 46.53 -29.07 -155.03
CA LEU A 336 47.29 -28.55 -153.88
C LEU A 336 46.81 -27.14 -153.53
N ASP A 337 46.36 -26.34 -154.51
CA ASP A 337 45.63 -25.08 -154.26
C ASP A 337 44.27 -25.32 -153.56
N LYS A 338 43.58 -26.43 -153.88
CA LYS A 338 42.39 -26.86 -153.14
C LYS A 338 42.74 -27.33 -151.73
N LEU A 339 43.80 -28.12 -151.57
CA LEU A 339 44.25 -28.61 -150.27
C LEU A 339 44.76 -27.48 -149.38
N ASN A 340 45.46 -26.48 -149.93
CA ASN A 340 45.86 -25.26 -149.23
C ASN A 340 44.64 -24.46 -148.79
N LYS A 341 43.61 -24.30 -149.63
CA LYS A 341 42.35 -23.65 -149.22
C LYS A 341 41.63 -24.41 -148.10
N GLU A 342 41.65 -25.75 -148.13
CA GLU A 342 41.05 -26.56 -147.06
C GLU A 342 41.86 -26.53 -145.76
N HIS A 343 43.19 -26.59 -145.86
CA HIS A 343 44.10 -26.46 -144.72
C HIS A 343 44.06 -25.04 -144.13
N GLN A 344 43.91 -24.01 -144.97
CA GLN A 344 43.75 -22.63 -144.54
C GLN A 344 42.43 -22.43 -143.78
N LYS A 345 41.29 -22.97 -144.27
CA LYS A 345 40.05 -23.02 -143.49
C LYS A 345 40.23 -23.74 -142.15
N GLN A 346 40.97 -24.86 -142.11
CA GLN A 346 41.23 -25.55 -140.85
C GLN A 346 42.14 -24.74 -139.90
N CYS A 347 43.10 -23.97 -140.42
CA CYS A 347 43.89 -23.03 -139.63
C CYS A 347 43.05 -21.85 -139.13
N GLU A 348 42.07 -21.39 -139.91
CA GLU A 348 41.10 -20.36 -139.51
C GLU A 348 40.15 -20.90 -138.42
N ALA A 349 39.54 -22.07 -138.61
CA ALA A 349 38.70 -22.73 -137.61
C ALA A 349 39.46 -23.11 -136.32
N ASN A 350 40.73 -23.53 -136.39
CA ASN A 350 41.55 -23.75 -135.20
C ASN A 350 41.89 -22.45 -134.46
N LYS A 351 42.08 -21.33 -135.17
CA LYS A 351 42.22 -20.01 -134.54
C LYS A 351 40.93 -19.57 -133.85
N GLU A 352 39.77 -19.75 -134.50
CA GLU A 352 38.46 -19.46 -133.89
C GLU A 352 38.23 -20.31 -132.63
N LEU A 353 38.52 -21.62 -132.67
CA LEU A 353 38.42 -22.50 -131.51
C LEU A 353 39.43 -22.14 -130.41
N GLN A 354 40.67 -21.76 -130.75
CA GLN A 354 41.63 -21.25 -129.77
C GLN A 354 41.14 -19.94 -129.14
N GLN A 355 40.55 -19.04 -129.93
CA GLN A 355 40.02 -17.77 -129.45
C GLN A 355 38.80 -17.97 -128.53
N GLN A 356 37.90 -18.91 -128.86
CA GLN A 356 36.80 -19.32 -127.98
C GLN A 356 37.31 -19.97 -126.69
N LEU A 357 38.31 -20.86 -126.74
CA LEU A 357 38.93 -21.45 -125.56
C LEU A 357 39.63 -20.40 -124.68
N GLN A 358 40.22 -19.38 -125.29
CA GLN A 358 40.85 -18.27 -124.59
C GLN A 358 39.80 -17.40 -123.88
N GLN A 359 38.73 -17.01 -124.58
CA GLN A 359 37.59 -16.29 -124.00
C GLN A 359 36.92 -17.07 -122.85
N LEU A 360 36.77 -18.39 -122.99
CA LEU A 360 36.17 -19.24 -121.95
C LEU A 360 37.06 -19.35 -120.71
N LYS A 361 38.39 -19.34 -120.87
CA LYS A 361 39.34 -19.25 -119.75
C LYS A 361 39.28 -17.89 -119.06
N GLU A 362 39.30 -16.81 -119.82
CA GLU A 362 39.23 -15.45 -119.30
C GLU A 362 37.93 -15.23 -118.51
N ALA A 363 36.79 -15.71 -119.01
CA ALA A 363 35.51 -15.70 -118.30
C ALA A 363 35.51 -16.58 -117.04
N HIS A 364 36.12 -17.77 -117.08
CA HIS A 364 36.25 -18.64 -115.91
C HIS A 364 37.19 -18.03 -114.84
N GLU A 365 38.25 -17.36 -115.25
CA GLU A 365 39.21 -16.71 -114.34
C GLU A 365 38.60 -15.45 -113.69
N GLN A 366 37.81 -14.67 -114.44
CA GLN A 366 36.97 -13.59 -113.92
C GLN A 366 35.95 -14.12 -112.89
N LEU A 367 35.14 -15.12 -113.26
CA LEU A 367 34.15 -15.71 -112.36
C LEU A 367 34.78 -16.36 -111.12
N SER A 368 36.00 -16.91 -111.25
CA SER A 368 36.79 -17.42 -110.12
C SER A 368 37.40 -16.31 -109.26
N GLY A 369 37.59 -15.10 -109.79
CA GLY A 369 37.91 -13.90 -109.04
C GLY A 369 36.70 -13.42 -108.23
N GLU A 370 35.58 -13.19 -108.91
CA GLU A 370 34.30 -12.78 -108.30
C GLU A 370 33.87 -13.74 -107.18
N PHE A 371 33.98 -15.05 -107.38
CA PHE A 371 33.67 -16.04 -106.35
C PHE A 371 34.57 -15.92 -105.11
N LYS A 372 35.88 -15.64 -105.28
CA LYS A 372 36.81 -15.45 -104.16
C LYS A 372 36.55 -14.14 -103.42
N GLU A 373 36.22 -13.07 -104.15
CA GLU A 373 35.83 -11.79 -103.55
C GLU A 373 34.53 -11.93 -102.75
N LEU A 374 33.52 -12.61 -103.30
CA LEU A 374 32.26 -12.89 -102.60
C LEU A 374 32.47 -13.81 -101.39
N GLN A 375 33.34 -14.82 -101.48
CA GLN A 375 33.72 -15.68 -100.36
C GLN A 375 34.46 -14.89 -99.25
N ALA A 376 35.32 -13.94 -99.62
CA ALA A 376 35.99 -13.05 -98.68
C ALA A 376 35.01 -12.10 -98.00
N GLN A 377 34.06 -11.52 -98.75
CA GLN A 377 32.99 -10.68 -98.21
C GLN A 377 32.10 -11.47 -97.23
N HIS A 378 31.69 -12.69 -97.58
CA HIS A 378 30.92 -13.56 -96.68
C HIS A 378 31.69 -13.82 -95.37
N SER A 379 32.97 -14.22 -95.48
CA SER A 379 33.84 -14.48 -94.33
C SER A 379 34.02 -13.23 -93.43
N GLN A 380 34.03 -12.04 -94.02
CA GLN A 380 34.15 -10.76 -93.32
C GLN A 380 32.83 -10.35 -92.63
N ILE A 381 31.68 -10.68 -93.23
CA ILE A 381 30.36 -10.51 -92.62
C ILE A 381 30.16 -11.49 -91.46
N ASP A 382 30.55 -12.77 -91.62
CA ASP A 382 30.50 -13.78 -90.56
C ASP A 382 31.32 -13.35 -89.33
N ALA A 383 32.52 -12.82 -89.55
CA ALA A 383 33.38 -12.30 -88.50
C ALA A 383 32.75 -11.10 -87.78
N ALA A 384 32.22 -10.12 -88.53
CA ALA A 384 31.55 -8.96 -87.95
C ALA A 384 30.30 -9.34 -87.15
N TYR A 385 29.49 -10.29 -87.66
CA TYR A 385 28.32 -10.83 -86.96
C TYR A 385 28.70 -11.58 -85.68
N SER A 386 29.80 -12.35 -85.70
CA SER A 386 30.34 -13.02 -84.52
C SER A 386 30.80 -12.02 -83.45
N ASP A 387 31.47 -10.93 -83.83
CA ASP A 387 31.89 -9.88 -82.90
C ASP A 387 30.70 -9.09 -82.34
N GLU A 388 29.68 -8.82 -83.16
CA GLU A 388 28.45 -8.14 -82.72
C GLU A 388 27.64 -9.02 -81.75
N LEU A 389 27.49 -10.32 -82.04
CA LEU A 389 26.87 -11.30 -81.15
C LEU A 389 27.62 -11.41 -79.81
N LEU A 390 28.96 -11.43 -79.85
CA LEU A 390 29.80 -11.44 -78.66
C LEU A 390 29.67 -10.15 -77.84
N ASN A 391 29.50 -9.00 -78.49
CA ASN A 391 29.27 -7.72 -77.79
C ASN A 391 27.85 -7.61 -77.22
N ALA A 392 26.82 -8.14 -77.91
CA ALA A 392 25.48 -8.28 -77.37
C ALA A 392 25.46 -9.17 -76.11
N ALA A 393 26.22 -10.28 -76.10
CA ALA A 393 26.37 -11.14 -74.93
C ALA A 393 27.05 -10.41 -73.74
N LYS A 394 28.12 -9.64 -73.99
CA LYS A 394 28.77 -8.80 -72.96
C LYS A 394 27.80 -7.76 -72.38
N LEU A 395 27.04 -7.07 -73.23
CA LEU A 395 26.06 -6.07 -72.81
C LEU A 395 24.92 -6.70 -71.99
N HIS A 396 24.43 -7.88 -72.37
CA HIS A 396 23.46 -8.63 -71.57
C HIS A 396 24.03 -9.02 -70.19
N SER A 397 25.28 -9.46 -70.11
CA SER A 397 25.95 -9.77 -68.84
C SER A 397 26.04 -8.54 -67.93
N GLN A 398 26.47 -7.40 -68.49
CA GLN A 398 26.57 -6.13 -67.76
C GLN A 398 25.19 -5.60 -67.32
N LEU A 399 24.16 -5.79 -68.12
CA LEU A 399 22.79 -5.39 -67.79
C LEU A 399 22.21 -6.26 -66.65
N ALA A 400 22.48 -7.57 -66.66
CA ALA A 400 22.12 -8.47 -65.57
C ALA A 400 22.86 -8.13 -64.27
N GLU A 401 24.16 -7.83 -64.34
CA GLU A 401 24.97 -7.37 -63.20
C GLU A 401 24.41 -6.05 -62.62
N LEU A 402 24.10 -5.07 -63.46
CA LEU A 402 23.47 -3.81 -63.04
C LEU A 402 22.06 -4.00 -62.44
N GLN A 403 21.28 -4.97 -62.92
CA GLN A 403 20.00 -5.33 -62.31
C GLN A 403 20.21 -5.95 -60.91
N LEU A 404 21.16 -6.88 -60.77
CA LEU A 404 21.47 -7.52 -59.50
C LEU A 404 21.96 -6.48 -58.47
N LEU A 405 22.91 -5.62 -58.87
CA LEU A 405 23.39 -4.50 -58.04
C LEU A 405 22.26 -3.55 -57.62
N ARG A 406 21.30 -3.23 -58.51
CA ARG A 406 20.11 -2.44 -58.14
C ARG A 406 19.26 -3.13 -57.08
N THR A 407 18.96 -4.42 -57.25
CA THR A 407 18.17 -5.17 -56.24
C THR A 407 18.89 -5.28 -54.90
N GLN A 408 20.21 -5.45 -54.91
CA GLN A 408 21.01 -5.45 -53.69
C GLN A 408 21.05 -4.07 -53.02
N ASN A 409 21.08 -2.98 -53.80
CA ASN A 409 21.00 -1.64 -53.25
C ASN A 409 19.63 -1.35 -52.61
N THR A 410 18.51 -1.74 -53.22
CA THR A 410 17.19 -1.54 -52.61
C THR A 410 17.00 -2.39 -51.35
N ILE A 411 17.61 -3.59 -51.28
CA ILE A 411 17.64 -4.41 -50.05
C ILE A 411 18.49 -3.73 -48.95
N ASN A 412 19.60 -3.07 -49.32
CA ASN A 412 20.44 -2.34 -48.37
C ASN A 412 19.76 -1.04 -47.89
N GLU A 413 19.04 -0.33 -48.76
CA GLU A 413 18.21 0.82 -48.40
C GLU A 413 17.09 0.41 -47.42
N GLN A 414 16.41 -0.71 -47.65
CA GLN A 414 15.41 -1.26 -46.73
C GLN A 414 16.01 -1.58 -45.36
N LYS A 415 17.16 -2.30 -45.32
CA LYS A 415 17.88 -2.60 -44.06
C LYS A 415 18.35 -1.33 -43.33
N LEU A 416 18.73 -0.29 -44.07
CA LEU A 416 19.13 0.99 -43.47
C LEU A 416 17.93 1.68 -42.81
N VAL A 417 16.75 1.66 -43.44
CA VAL A 417 15.51 2.18 -42.85
C VAL A 417 15.08 1.35 -41.64
N GLU A 418 15.12 0.02 -41.72
CA GLU A 418 14.84 -0.88 -40.58
C GLU A 418 15.80 -0.64 -39.40
N ALA A 419 17.08 -0.37 -39.67
CA ALA A 419 18.06 -0.01 -38.64
C ALA A 419 17.78 1.39 -38.05
N GLN A 420 17.38 2.36 -38.88
CA GLN A 420 17.02 3.72 -38.43
C GLN A 420 15.77 3.70 -37.54
N THR A 421 14.68 3.07 -37.96
CA THR A 421 13.48 2.96 -37.11
C THR A 421 13.78 2.20 -35.82
N ARG A 422 14.65 1.19 -35.85
CA ARG A 422 15.07 0.48 -34.64
C ARG A 422 15.96 1.33 -33.70
N ILE A 423 16.73 2.28 -34.23
CA ILE A 423 17.45 3.26 -33.43
C ILE A 423 16.45 4.24 -32.79
N GLU A 424 15.49 4.78 -33.55
CA GLU A 424 14.44 5.67 -33.04
C GLU A 424 13.60 5.01 -31.92
N GLU A 425 13.22 3.74 -32.07
CA GLU A 425 12.57 2.95 -31.02
C GLU A 425 13.42 2.83 -29.75
N LEU A 426 14.72 2.62 -29.88
CA LEU A 426 15.65 2.50 -28.75
C LEU A 426 15.92 3.86 -28.09
N GLU A 427 16.01 4.94 -28.85
CA GLU A 427 16.15 6.30 -28.32
C GLU A 427 14.90 6.75 -27.55
N SER A 428 13.69 6.44 -28.04
CA SER A 428 12.45 6.65 -27.29
C SER A 428 12.44 5.87 -25.99
N LEU A 429 12.80 4.58 -26.04
CA LEU A 429 12.84 3.71 -24.86
C LEU A 429 13.91 4.17 -23.85
N VAL A 430 15.03 4.74 -24.29
CA VAL A 430 16.03 5.37 -23.39
C VAL A 430 15.45 6.63 -22.74
N GLN A 431 14.73 7.48 -23.47
CA GLN A 431 14.08 8.67 -22.91
C GLN A 431 13.01 8.32 -21.86
N ASP A 432 12.18 7.31 -22.12
CA ASP A 432 11.19 6.81 -21.15
C ASP A 432 11.87 6.30 -19.87
N ASN A 433 12.92 5.48 -20.00
CA ASN A 433 13.70 4.99 -18.87
C ASN A 433 14.39 6.13 -18.09
N GLU A 434 14.86 7.18 -18.76
CA GLU A 434 15.39 8.37 -18.11
C GLU A 434 14.33 9.12 -17.28
N VAL A 435 13.09 9.23 -17.78
CA VAL A 435 11.98 9.87 -17.07
C VAL A 435 11.58 9.05 -15.83
N ASP A 436 11.47 7.73 -15.96
CA ASP A 436 11.20 6.86 -14.82
C ASP A 436 12.35 6.88 -13.78
N LEU A 437 13.61 6.91 -14.22
CA LEU A 437 14.76 7.03 -13.33
C LEU A 437 14.73 8.36 -12.54
N LYS A 438 14.34 9.47 -13.19
CA LYS A 438 14.16 10.78 -12.52
C LYS A 438 13.04 10.72 -11.48
N GLN A 439 11.87 10.18 -11.82
CA GLN A 439 10.78 9.97 -10.86
C GLN A 439 11.18 9.08 -9.66
N VAL A 440 12.00 8.04 -9.88
CA VAL A 440 12.51 7.18 -8.80
C VAL A 440 13.50 7.92 -7.91
N GLN A 441 14.31 8.83 -8.46
CA GLN A 441 15.19 9.70 -7.67
C GLN A 441 14.39 10.71 -6.83
N GLU A 442 13.33 11.31 -7.40
CA GLU A 442 12.42 12.22 -6.68
C GLU A 442 11.73 11.51 -5.51
N LYS A 443 11.08 10.36 -5.76
CA LYS A 443 10.45 9.53 -4.72
C LYS A 443 11.45 9.07 -3.65
N ARG A 444 12.71 8.80 -4.03
CA ARG A 444 13.78 8.49 -3.08
C ARG A 444 14.14 9.71 -2.21
N GLN A 445 14.16 10.92 -2.77
CA GLN A 445 14.44 12.14 -2.01
C GLN A 445 13.28 12.51 -1.08
N GLU A 446 12.03 12.31 -1.49
CA GLU A 446 10.85 12.45 -0.63
C GLU A 446 10.93 11.50 0.57
N LEU A 447 11.21 10.21 0.33
CA LEU A 447 11.38 9.22 1.40
C LEU A 447 12.56 9.56 2.33
N LEU A 448 13.66 10.13 1.80
CA LEU A 448 14.78 10.61 2.60
C LEU A 448 14.39 11.80 3.49
N ASN A 449 13.62 12.75 2.96
CA ASN A 449 13.11 13.91 3.68
C ASN A 449 12.15 13.46 4.80
N ILE A 450 11.18 12.59 4.51
CA ILE A 450 10.27 12.01 5.50
C ILE A 450 11.03 11.24 6.58
N ASN A 451 12.07 10.48 6.22
CA ASN A 451 12.89 9.75 7.19
C ASN A 451 13.69 10.70 8.09
N LYS A 452 14.21 11.81 7.54
CA LYS A 452 14.86 12.88 8.30
C LYS A 452 13.89 13.55 9.27
N GLU A 453 12.71 13.96 8.81
CA GLU A 453 11.68 14.61 9.64
C GLU A 453 11.19 13.69 10.78
N MET A 454 10.96 12.40 10.46
CA MET A 454 10.64 11.37 11.46
C MET A 454 11.77 11.22 12.49
N THR A 455 13.03 11.20 12.05
CA THR A 455 14.19 11.11 12.96
C THR A 455 14.31 12.34 13.86
N GLU A 456 14.13 13.54 13.30
CA GLU A 456 14.09 14.77 14.09
C GLU A 456 12.95 14.77 15.12
N LEU A 457 11.76 14.27 14.76
CA LEU A 457 10.62 14.16 15.67
C LEU A 457 10.87 13.13 16.77
N ILE A 458 11.46 11.98 16.45
CA ILE A 458 11.87 10.97 17.44
C ILE A 458 12.87 11.56 18.45
N VAL A 459 13.88 12.30 18.00
CA VAL A 459 14.86 12.94 18.89
C VAL A 459 14.23 14.03 19.76
N LYS A 460 13.29 14.82 19.22
CA LYS A 460 12.52 15.82 19.98
C LYS A 460 11.69 15.13 21.09
N LEU A 461 10.91 14.11 20.73
CA LEU A 461 10.09 13.34 21.69
C LEU A 461 10.93 12.60 22.74
N GLN A 462 12.09 12.05 22.39
CA GLN A 462 13.01 11.43 23.35
C GLN A 462 13.55 12.45 24.37
N ASN A 463 13.86 13.67 23.93
CA ASN A 463 14.29 14.76 24.81
C ASN A 463 13.14 15.22 25.72
N ASP A 464 11.92 15.37 25.19
CA ASP A 464 10.73 15.74 25.98
C ASP A 464 10.39 14.66 27.04
N ILE A 465 10.50 13.37 26.69
CA ILE A 465 10.35 12.25 27.62
C ILE A 465 11.41 12.32 28.72
N TYR A 466 12.70 12.42 28.37
CA TYR A 466 13.79 12.50 29.34
C TYR A 466 13.64 13.72 30.28
N LEU A 467 13.24 14.88 29.74
CA LEU A 467 12.98 16.08 30.51
C LEU A 467 11.76 15.91 31.46
N ALA A 468 10.74 15.14 31.06
CA ALA A 468 9.61 14.79 31.92
C ALA A 468 10.01 13.77 33.02
N GLU A 469 10.83 12.78 32.70
CA GLU A 469 11.37 11.80 33.65
C GLU A 469 12.21 12.49 34.74
N VAL A 470 13.14 13.37 34.35
CA VAL A 470 13.97 14.15 35.29
C VAL A 470 13.11 15.04 36.20
N LYS A 471 12.06 15.70 35.67
CA LYS A 471 11.10 16.48 36.48
C LYS A 471 10.31 15.60 37.44
N SER A 472 9.84 14.43 36.98
CA SER A 472 9.11 13.46 37.81
C SER A 472 9.97 12.95 38.96
N LEU A 473 11.24 12.62 38.70
CA LEU A 473 12.21 12.20 39.72
C LEU A 473 12.51 13.34 40.73
N GLY A 474 12.59 14.59 40.25
CA GLY A 474 12.67 15.78 41.09
C GLY A 474 11.50 15.87 42.07
N PHE A 475 10.26 15.88 41.56
CA PHE A 475 9.06 15.91 42.39
C PHE A 475 8.94 14.69 43.32
N GLU A 476 9.38 13.50 42.91
CA GLU A 476 9.41 12.33 43.79
C GLU A 476 10.39 12.50 44.96
N SER A 477 11.54 13.15 44.72
CA SER A 477 12.52 13.46 45.77
C SER A 477 12.02 14.53 46.75
N GLU A 478 11.37 15.59 46.25
CA GLU A 478 10.70 16.61 47.08
C GLU A 478 9.56 15.98 47.90
N ASN A 479 8.76 15.10 47.30
CA ASN A 479 7.67 14.41 47.98
C ASN A 479 8.17 13.46 49.08
N LYS A 480 9.33 12.82 48.89
CA LYS A 480 10.03 12.03 49.92
C LYS A 480 10.53 12.92 51.07
N LEU A 481 11.11 14.08 50.76
CA LEU A 481 11.57 15.04 51.79
C LEU A 481 10.39 15.57 52.62
N LEU A 482 9.34 16.07 51.96
CA LEU A 482 8.13 16.60 52.64
C LEU A 482 7.45 15.54 53.52
N LYS A 483 7.48 14.25 53.13
CA LYS A 483 7.00 13.15 53.98
C LYS A 483 7.88 12.91 55.20
N GLN A 484 9.21 13.05 55.09
CA GLN A 484 10.12 12.96 56.23
C GLN A 484 9.95 14.15 57.18
N GLU A 485 9.77 15.36 56.65
CA GLU A 485 9.47 16.56 57.43
C GLU A 485 8.13 16.43 58.17
N LEU A 486 7.07 15.99 57.48
CA LEU A 486 5.76 15.75 58.10
C LEU A 486 5.85 14.75 59.26
N LEU A 487 6.48 13.58 59.05
CA LEU A 487 6.70 12.59 60.11
C LEU A 487 7.53 13.15 61.28
N ALA A 488 8.49 14.04 61.00
CA ALA A 488 9.28 14.72 62.04
C ALA A 488 8.53 15.84 62.76
N PHE A 489 7.43 16.37 62.20
CA PHE A 489 6.49 17.24 62.90
C PHE A 489 5.48 16.42 63.70
N ASP A 490 4.89 15.36 63.12
CA ASP A 490 3.96 14.46 63.81
C ASP A 490 4.60 13.85 65.08
N ALA A 491 5.87 13.43 64.99
CA ALA A 491 6.63 12.95 66.15
C ALA A 491 6.76 14.01 67.26
N LYS A 492 6.99 15.28 66.91
CA LYS A 492 7.07 16.41 67.89
C LYS A 492 5.71 16.77 68.45
N TYR A 493 4.63 16.67 67.66
CA TYR A 493 3.27 16.87 68.16
C TYR A 493 2.90 15.79 69.18
N LEU A 494 3.22 14.53 68.92
CA LEU A 494 3.03 13.44 69.87
C LEU A 494 3.89 13.60 71.13
N GLU A 495 5.15 14.02 70.99
CA GLU A 495 6.04 14.31 72.13
C GLU A 495 5.48 15.46 73.00
N LEU A 496 4.99 16.54 72.39
CA LEU A 496 4.35 17.66 73.08
C LEU A 496 3.00 17.27 73.72
N GLU A 497 2.22 16.39 73.09
CA GLU A 497 0.98 15.87 73.65
C GLU A 497 1.24 14.96 74.86
N GLU A 498 2.29 14.12 74.81
CA GLU A 498 2.72 13.31 75.94
C GLU A 498 3.27 14.17 77.10
N GLN A 499 4.07 15.20 76.80
CA GLN A 499 4.53 16.19 77.79
C GLN A 499 3.36 16.94 78.45
N MET A 500 2.41 17.47 77.65
CA MET A 500 1.20 18.13 78.15
C MET A 500 0.34 17.19 79.01
N HIS A 501 0.22 15.91 78.64
CA HIS A 501 -0.48 14.92 79.44
C HIS A 501 0.26 14.60 80.74
N ALA A 502 1.59 14.50 80.72
CA ALA A 502 2.42 14.28 81.89
C ALA A 502 2.32 15.42 82.91
N GLU A 503 2.50 16.69 82.49
CA GLU A 503 2.26 17.86 83.33
C GLU A 503 0.81 17.87 83.87
N GLY A 504 -0.16 17.49 83.04
CA GLY A 504 -1.56 17.34 83.43
C GLY A 504 -1.76 16.33 84.56
N MET A 505 -1.05 15.20 84.54
CA MET A 505 -1.06 14.19 85.61
C MET A 505 -0.35 14.71 86.88
N GLU A 506 0.86 15.27 86.77
CA GLU A 506 1.57 15.84 87.92
C GLU A 506 0.74 16.91 88.63
N LYS A 507 0.07 17.79 87.87
CA LYS A 507 -0.83 18.82 88.40
C LYS A 507 -2.11 18.22 89.00
N ILE A 508 -2.53 17.01 88.64
CA ILE A 508 -3.59 16.27 89.36
C ILE A 508 -3.05 15.70 90.67
N GLU A 509 -1.86 15.10 90.68
CA GLU A 509 -1.23 14.55 91.89
C GLU A 509 -0.91 15.63 92.93
N GLU A 510 -0.38 16.78 92.53
CA GLU A 510 -0.21 17.97 93.38
C GLU A 510 -1.53 18.41 94.03
N ARG A 511 -2.62 18.47 93.24
CA ARG A 511 -3.96 18.84 93.75
C ARG A 511 -4.52 17.80 94.72
N LEU A 512 -4.30 16.51 94.47
CA LEU A 512 -4.70 15.43 95.38
C LEU A 512 -3.90 15.47 96.69
N LEU A 513 -2.59 15.71 96.62
CA LEU A 513 -1.72 15.85 97.79
C LEU A 513 -2.09 17.08 98.63
N LEU A 514 -2.34 18.22 97.98
CA LEU A 514 -2.80 19.44 98.65
C LEU A 514 -4.19 19.25 99.29
N ALA A 515 -5.13 18.61 98.59
CA ALA A 515 -6.45 18.28 99.15
C ALA A 515 -6.35 17.34 100.35
N LYS A 516 -5.45 16.35 100.31
CA LYS A 516 -5.15 15.47 101.44
C LYS A 516 -4.62 16.26 102.63
N HIS A 517 -3.58 17.09 102.45
CA HIS A 517 -3.01 17.91 103.51
C HIS A 517 -3.99 18.95 104.08
N LEU A 518 -4.87 19.52 103.25
CA LEU A 518 -5.98 20.34 103.73
C LEU A 518 -6.93 19.52 104.62
N SER A 519 -7.32 18.31 104.20
CA SER A 519 -8.18 17.44 105.02
C SER A 519 -7.53 17.01 106.34
N GLU A 520 -6.22 16.77 106.35
CA GLU A 520 -5.44 16.46 107.56
C GLU A 520 -5.38 17.66 108.50
N LYS A 521 -5.12 18.85 107.95
CA LYS A 521 -5.08 20.11 108.72
C LYS A 521 -6.46 20.50 109.27
N THR A 522 -7.53 20.29 108.52
CA THR A 522 -8.91 20.51 108.98
C THR A 522 -9.25 19.56 110.13
N LYS A 523 -8.96 18.26 110.03
CA LYS A 523 -9.16 17.31 111.15
C LYS A 523 -8.37 17.68 112.40
N MET A 524 -7.12 18.13 112.23
CA MET A 524 -6.31 18.62 113.36
C MET A 524 -6.89 19.91 113.97
N TYR A 525 -7.44 20.80 113.15
CA TYR A 525 -8.15 22.00 113.63
C TYR A 525 -9.45 21.64 114.37
N GLU A 526 -10.27 20.73 113.85
CA GLU A 526 -11.47 20.20 114.51
C GLU A 526 -11.15 19.61 115.89
N VAL A 527 -10.10 18.78 115.99
CA VAL A 527 -9.65 18.18 117.27
C VAL A 527 -9.10 19.23 118.25
N VAL A 528 -8.43 20.27 117.77
CA VAL A 528 -7.96 21.37 118.63
C VAL A 528 -9.13 22.26 119.08
N ASN A 529 -10.10 22.54 118.21
CA ASN A 529 -11.27 23.32 118.54
C ASN A 529 -12.17 22.59 119.55
N ALA A 530 -12.42 21.29 119.38
CA ALA A 530 -13.15 20.48 120.35
C ALA A 530 -12.48 20.50 121.75
N LYS A 531 -11.16 20.39 121.81
CA LYS A 531 -10.40 20.51 123.08
C LYS A 531 -10.46 21.92 123.68
N LEU A 532 -10.54 22.95 122.84
CA LEU A 532 -10.68 24.34 123.26
C LEU A 532 -12.09 24.59 123.83
N GLU A 533 -13.12 24.01 123.21
CA GLU A 533 -14.50 23.99 123.74
C GLU A 533 -14.59 23.18 125.05
N GLU A 534 -13.95 22.01 125.15
CA GLU A 534 -13.84 21.26 126.42
C GLU A 534 -13.21 22.11 127.53
N LEU A 535 -12.08 22.79 127.24
CA LEU A 535 -11.40 23.68 128.19
C LEU A 535 -12.23 24.92 128.54
N GLN A 536 -12.96 25.50 127.59
CA GLN A 536 -13.91 26.59 127.85
C GLN A 536 -15.05 26.12 128.75
N ASN A 537 -15.70 25.00 128.44
CA ASN A 537 -16.75 24.40 129.26
C ASN A 537 -16.25 24.06 130.68
N HIS A 538 -15.04 23.53 130.81
CA HIS A 538 -14.40 23.30 132.11
C HIS A 538 -14.10 24.61 132.86
N PHE A 539 -13.63 25.65 132.17
CA PHE A 539 -13.40 26.98 132.75
C PHE A 539 -14.71 27.62 133.22
N GLU A 540 -15.78 27.56 132.42
CA GLU A 540 -17.10 28.07 132.78
C GLU A 540 -17.72 27.29 133.94
N ALA A 541 -17.63 25.96 133.95
CA ALA A 541 -18.05 25.14 135.09
C ALA A 541 -17.27 25.49 136.37
N THR A 542 -15.98 25.79 136.27
CA THR A 542 -15.13 26.18 137.40
C THR A 542 -15.44 27.60 137.87
N LYS A 543 -15.65 28.54 136.94
CA LYS A 543 -16.16 29.90 137.18
C LYS A 543 -17.54 29.87 137.85
N HIS A 544 -18.44 28.96 137.46
CA HIS A 544 -19.74 28.74 138.09
C HIS A 544 -19.62 28.14 139.50
N LYS A 545 -18.70 27.19 139.74
CA LYS A 545 -18.38 26.67 141.08
C LYS A 545 -17.84 27.78 142.00
N HIS A 546 -16.90 28.60 141.53
CA HIS A 546 -16.41 29.74 142.29
C HIS A 546 -17.49 30.81 142.50
N ALA A 547 -18.35 31.08 141.51
CA ALA A 547 -19.48 31.99 141.66
C ALA A 547 -20.55 31.48 142.64
N THR A 548 -20.71 30.16 142.81
CA THR A 548 -21.58 29.58 143.85
C THR A 548 -20.92 29.64 145.23
N GLN A 549 -19.64 29.31 145.35
CA GLN A 549 -18.86 29.50 146.59
C GLN A 549 -18.88 30.97 147.06
N VAL A 550 -18.68 31.94 146.14
CA VAL A 550 -18.76 33.38 146.46
C VAL A 550 -20.18 33.78 146.88
N LYS A 551 -21.24 33.24 146.25
CA LYS A 551 -22.63 33.48 146.68
C LYS A 551 -22.92 32.88 148.06
N GLU A 552 -22.29 31.75 148.41
CA GLU A 552 -22.42 31.10 149.71
C GLU A 552 -21.72 31.91 150.81
N LEU A 553 -20.46 32.29 150.59
CA LEU A 553 -19.72 33.23 151.44
C LEU A 553 -20.43 34.59 151.57
N GLN A 554 -21.09 35.08 150.51
CA GLN A 554 -21.92 36.29 150.58
C GLN A 554 -23.19 36.09 151.43
N ARG A 555 -23.83 34.92 151.41
CA ARG A 555 -24.94 34.60 152.32
C ARG A 555 -24.48 34.53 153.77
N GLU A 556 -23.28 34.00 154.04
CA GLU A 556 -22.69 34.01 155.38
C GLU A 556 -22.36 35.43 155.85
N LEU A 557 -21.69 36.23 155.01
CA LEU A 557 -21.46 37.66 155.28
C LEU A 557 -22.76 38.46 155.45
N GLN A 558 -23.85 38.10 154.76
CA GLN A 558 -25.16 38.71 154.98
C GLN A 558 -25.83 38.29 156.30
N LYS A 559 -25.61 37.07 156.79
CA LYS A 559 -26.02 36.68 158.16
C LYS A 559 -25.31 37.54 159.22
N TYR A 560 -24.02 37.84 159.03
CA TYR A 560 -23.27 38.73 159.92
C TYR A 560 -23.65 40.21 159.79
N LYS A 561 -24.17 40.67 158.65
CA LYS A 561 -24.56 42.08 158.40
C LYS A 561 -25.94 42.50 158.93
N ARG A 562 -26.56 41.73 159.84
CA ARG A 562 -27.80 42.14 160.54
C ARG A 562 -27.55 42.71 161.95
N GLY A 563 -26.29 43.03 162.27
CA GLY A 563 -25.90 43.87 163.40
C GLY A 563 -24.87 44.90 162.96
N ILE A 564 -24.79 46.02 163.69
CA ILE A 564 -23.92 47.19 163.47
C ILE A 564 -24.31 48.04 162.24
N VAL A 565 -25.19 48.97 162.59
CA VAL A 565 -25.67 50.20 161.94
C VAL A 565 -24.58 51.05 161.24
N ASP A 566 -25.03 51.64 160.13
CA ASP A 566 -24.63 52.84 159.38
C ASP A 566 -23.42 53.72 159.79
N ALA A 567 -22.62 54.07 158.77
CA ALA A 567 -22.12 55.44 158.56
C ALA A 567 -21.91 55.76 157.06
N LYS A 568 -22.33 56.96 156.64
CA LYS A 568 -22.20 57.64 155.32
C LYS A 568 -21.81 59.10 155.61
N PRO A 569 -21.52 60.00 154.62
CA PRO A 569 -21.01 59.83 153.25
C PRO A 569 -19.86 60.82 152.88
N ALA A 570 -19.18 60.58 151.74
CA ALA A 570 -18.62 61.59 150.78
C ALA A 570 -17.82 60.85 149.67
N GLY A 571 -17.66 61.33 148.44
CA GLY A 571 -18.26 62.47 147.72
C GLY A 571 -17.47 62.79 146.42
N TYR A 572 -18.15 63.22 145.34
CA TYR A 572 -17.60 63.56 143.99
C TYR A 572 -16.99 62.38 143.19
N CYS A 573 -16.93 62.36 141.84
CA CYS A 573 -17.73 62.95 140.74
C CYS A 573 -17.55 61.98 139.53
N ARG A 574 -18.56 61.48 138.80
CA ARG A 574 -19.66 62.07 138.01
C ARG A 574 -19.24 62.49 136.58
N ASN A 575 -19.65 61.65 135.61
CA ASN A 575 -19.76 61.87 134.15
C ASN A 575 -18.44 62.02 133.37
N CYS A 576 -18.34 61.66 132.07
CA CYS A 576 -19.35 61.24 131.07
C CYS A 576 -19.04 59.84 130.47
N GLN A 577 -19.89 59.10 129.72
CA GLN A 577 -21.36 58.90 129.62
C GLN A 577 -21.81 58.63 128.16
N GLN A 578 -22.52 57.50 127.93
CA GLN A 578 -23.30 57.11 126.71
C GLN A 578 -22.52 56.82 125.41
N ALA A 579 -22.98 55.99 124.45
CA ALA A 579 -24.28 55.30 124.20
C ALA A 579 -24.07 53.75 124.08
N MET A 580 -25.00 52.81 124.40
CA MET A 580 -26.37 52.49 123.90
C MET A 580 -26.35 52.11 122.39
N ASN A 581 -26.84 50.97 121.84
CA ASN A 581 -27.79 49.88 122.22
C ASN A 581 -27.17 48.46 121.93
N ASP A 582 -27.56 47.32 122.53
CA ASP A 582 -28.80 46.48 122.46
C ASP A 582 -29.15 45.98 121.02
N LEU A 583 -29.12 44.65 120.72
CA LEU A 583 -30.18 43.61 120.86
C LEU A 583 -31.42 43.88 119.96
N SER A 584 -31.92 42.98 119.08
CA SER A 584 -32.25 41.54 119.22
C SER A 584 -32.28 40.80 117.84
N GLN A 585 -32.23 39.46 117.74
CA GLN A 585 -33.34 38.49 117.44
C GLN A 585 -34.30 38.87 116.28
N GLU A 586 -34.76 37.96 115.40
CA GLU A 586 -35.52 36.73 115.70
C GLU A 586 -35.49 35.58 114.64
N GLN A 587 -35.75 34.35 115.15
CA GLN A 587 -36.52 33.20 114.60
C GLN A 587 -36.24 32.64 113.18
N LEU A 588 -35.89 31.35 112.97
CA LEU A 588 -36.56 30.06 113.27
C LEU A 588 -37.68 29.63 112.29
N GLN A 589 -37.42 28.57 111.51
CA GLN A 589 -38.29 27.38 111.51
C GLN A 589 -37.61 26.10 110.94
N GLN A 590 -37.89 24.98 111.62
CA GLN A 590 -37.69 23.58 111.22
C GLN A 590 -38.97 23.08 110.47
N PRO A 591 -39.10 21.86 109.88
CA PRO A 591 -38.66 20.56 110.43
C PRO A 591 -38.28 19.49 109.35
N PRO A 592 -38.44 18.14 109.51
CA PRO A 592 -37.27 17.24 109.50
C PRO A 592 -37.46 15.95 108.65
N GLN A 593 -36.73 14.87 109.00
CA GLN A 593 -36.90 13.46 108.56
C GLN A 593 -36.28 13.08 107.19
N GLN A 594 -35.88 11.83 106.90
CA GLN A 594 -35.47 10.66 107.72
C GLN A 594 -34.71 9.62 106.84
N GLN A 595 -34.01 8.67 107.50
CA GLN A 595 -33.70 7.30 107.03
C GLN A 595 -32.68 7.06 105.88
N GLN A 596 -32.01 5.90 105.99
CA GLN A 596 -31.23 5.15 104.98
C GLN A 596 -32.19 4.14 104.25
N PRO A 597 -31.81 3.20 103.33
CA PRO A 597 -30.46 2.70 103.00
C PRO A 597 -30.16 2.20 101.53
N GLN A 598 -28.90 1.76 101.35
CA GLN A 598 -28.43 0.61 100.53
C GLN A 598 -28.67 0.47 99.00
N GLN A 599 -27.54 0.23 98.28
CA GLN A 599 -27.32 -0.76 97.19
C GLN A 599 -27.98 -0.46 95.79
N GLN A 600 -27.48 -0.94 94.64
CA GLN A 600 -26.34 -1.82 94.28
C GLN A 600 -25.89 -1.62 92.79
N GLN A 601 -24.61 -1.82 92.46
CA GLN A 601 -24.01 -2.51 91.26
C GLN A 601 -24.50 -2.25 89.79
N LEU A 602 -23.71 -2.33 88.70
CA LEU A 602 -22.25 -2.44 88.41
C LEU A 602 -21.83 -1.23 87.48
N ILE A 603 -21.12 -1.22 86.32
CA ILE A 603 -20.17 -2.03 85.49
C ILE A 603 -19.50 -1.02 84.48
N THR A 604 -18.27 -1.09 83.92
CA THR A 604 -17.02 -1.84 84.21
C THR A 604 -15.82 -0.83 84.28
N HIS A 605 -14.75 -0.67 83.45
CA HIS A 605 -14.07 -1.43 82.36
C HIS A 605 -12.57 -1.05 82.18
N SER A 606 -11.73 -2.05 81.85
CA SER A 606 -10.45 -2.06 81.10
C SER A 606 -9.41 -0.91 81.14
N ARG A 607 -8.17 -1.23 81.57
CA ARG A 607 -6.91 -0.63 81.05
C ARG A 607 -5.70 -1.61 81.09
N SER A 608 -4.88 -1.55 80.03
CA SER A 608 -3.41 -1.76 79.94
C SER A 608 -2.72 -3.11 80.26
N SER A 609 -2.14 -3.72 79.20
CA SER A 609 -0.77 -4.32 79.12
C SER A 609 -0.70 -5.32 77.93
N SER A 610 0.35 -5.55 77.14
CA SER A 610 1.57 -4.87 76.63
C SER A 610 2.46 -5.98 76.02
N GLN A 611 3.48 -5.63 75.21
CA GLN A 611 4.59 -6.49 74.72
C GLN A 611 4.34 -7.56 73.62
N CYS A 612 4.70 -7.18 72.39
CA CYS A 612 5.76 -7.77 71.55
C CYS A 612 6.04 -9.30 71.54
N SER A 613 6.04 -9.91 70.34
CA SER A 613 7.06 -10.89 69.90
C SER A 613 7.11 -11.04 68.36
N ARG A 614 8.11 -11.80 67.85
CA ARG A 614 8.62 -11.80 66.46
C ARG A 614 8.17 -13.00 65.60
N ALA A 615 8.61 -12.97 64.33
CA ALA A 615 8.87 -14.09 63.41
C ALA A 615 7.68 -14.64 62.61
N SER A 616 7.84 -15.19 61.39
CA SER A 616 8.92 -15.14 60.37
C SER A 616 8.39 -15.80 59.07
N GLU A 617 9.15 -15.70 57.97
CA GLU A 617 9.05 -16.54 56.75
C GLU A 617 7.75 -16.37 55.89
N SER A 618 7.77 -16.52 54.56
CA SER A 618 8.89 -16.70 53.61
C SER A 618 8.58 -16.07 52.23
N SER A 619 9.67 -15.87 51.48
CA SER A 619 9.90 -16.05 50.03
C SER A 619 8.79 -16.67 49.16
N GLU A 620 8.74 -16.48 47.82
CA GLU A 620 9.84 -16.22 46.87
C GLU A 620 9.55 -15.09 45.84
N SER A 621 10.55 -14.79 45.01
CA SER A 621 10.57 -13.73 43.99
C SER A 621 10.47 -14.28 42.57
N GLU A 622 10.19 -13.38 41.62
CA GLU A 622 10.66 -13.25 40.20
C GLU A 622 9.50 -12.67 39.35
N THR A 623 9.61 -11.49 38.71
CA THR A 623 10.34 -11.17 37.46
C THR A 623 10.02 -12.17 36.32
N VAL A 624 9.59 -11.75 35.13
CA VAL A 624 10.31 -10.85 34.20
C VAL A 624 9.37 -9.88 33.46
N VAL A 625 9.96 -8.79 32.96
CA VAL A 625 9.41 -7.58 32.32
C VAL A 625 8.70 -7.70 30.95
N ASN A 626 7.72 -6.80 30.72
CA ASN A 626 7.46 -5.91 29.55
C ASN A 626 7.31 -6.49 28.10
N SER A 627 6.65 -5.84 27.12
CA SER A 627 5.99 -4.51 27.06
C SER A 627 4.97 -4.35 25.91
N ALA A 628 4.00 -3.44 26.10
CA ALA A 628 3.32 -2.60 25.08
C ALA A 628 2.46 -3.29 23.97
N SER A 629 1.49 -2.64 23.30
CA SER A 629 1.22 -1.20 23.09
C SER A 629 -0.28 -0.83 22.92
N GLN A 630 -0.56 0.48 22.87
CA GLN A 630 -1.79 1.18 22.38
C GLN A 630 -3.05 1.29 23.29
N ALA A 631 -3.06 2.37 24.08
CA ALA A 631 -4.04 3.49 24.14
C ALA A 631 -5.24 3.51 23.14
N GLN A 632 -6.41 4.16 23.35
CA GLN A 632 -7.07 4.94 24.43
C GLN A 632 -8.53 5.29 23.96
N PRO A 633 -9.38 6.13 24.62
CA PRO A 633 -9.75 6.27 26.05
C PRO A 633 -11.31 6.38 26.27
N ALA A 634 -11.72 6.77 27.50
CA ALA A 634 -13.00 7.43 27.88
C ALA A 634 -14.32 6.62 27.95
N THR A 635 -15.30 6.89 28.85
CA THR A 635 -15.30 7.55 30.20
C THR A 635 -16.61 7.21 30.96
N ALA A 636 -16.51 6.85 32.25
CA ALA A 636 -17.57 6.96 33.29
C ALA A 636 -18.88 6.16 33.13
N PRO A 637 -19.73 6.02 34.17
CA PRO A 637 -19.58 6.43 35.57
C PRO A 637 -19.43 5.26 36.58
N VAL A 638 -19.16 5.61 37.84
CA VAL A 638 -19.22 4.69 39.00
C VAL A 638 -20.67 4.60 39.52
N THR A 639 -21.11 3.42 39.97
CA THR A 639 -22.39 3.26 40.69
C THR A 639 -22.32 2.11 41.69
N ASP A 640 -22.95 2.32 42.85
CA ASP A 640 -23.06 1.51 44.08
C ASP A 640 -22.49 0.08 44.17
N LEU A 641 -21.67 -0.14 45.21
CA LEU A 641 -21.52 -1.44 45.86
C LEU A 641 -22.71 -1.73 46.80
N GLN A 642 -23.91 -2.02 46.28
CA GLN A 642 -24.87 -2.90 47.00
C GLN A 642 -26.04 -3.44 46.14
N ALA A 643 -25.72 -4.33 45.20
CA ALA A 643 -26.71 -5.26 44.65
C ALA A 643 -26.06 -6.63 44.39
N VAL A 644 -26.39 -7.65 45.20
CA VAL A 644 -26.03 -9.04 44.89
C VAL A 644 -26.88 -9.47 43.69
N PRO A 645 -26.30 -9.70 42.49
CA PRO A 645 -27.12 -10.01 41.32
C PRO A 645 -27.80 -11.36 41.54
N SER A 646 -29.08 -11.48 41.18
CA SER A 646 -29.82 -12.72 41.47
C SER A 646 -29.14 -13.92 40.79
N LYS A 647 -29.26 -15.12 41.39
CA LYS A 647 -28.59 -16.33 40.88
C LYS A 647 -28.86 -16.59 39.39
N LYS A 648 -30.02 -16.17 38.86
CA LYS A 648 -30.33 -16.24 37.42
C LYS A 648 -29.46 -15.31 36.58
N VAL A 649 -29.26 -14.06 37.01
CA VAL A 649 -28.41 -13.07 36.30
C VAL A 649 -26.95 -13.49 36.32
N LEU A 650 -26.47 -14.04 37.43
CA LEU A 650 -25.12 -14.61 37.51
C LEU A 650 -24.94 -15.81 36.56
N VAL A 651 -25.89 -16.76 36.56
CA VAL A 651 -25.86 -17.91 35.64
C VAL A 651 -25.94 -17.46 34.18
N GLU A 652 -26.79 -16.48 33.84
CA GLU A 652 -26.87 -15.95 32.48
C GLU A 652 -25.58 -15.23 32.06
N ARG A 653 -24.97 -14.44 32.96
CA ARG A 653 -23.66 -13.82 32.71
C ARG A 653 -22.56 -14.87 32.51
N ILE A 654 -22.56 -15.94 33.31
CA ILE A 654 -21.64 -17.08 33.16
C ILE A 654 -21.85 -17.77 31.81
N LEU A 655 -23.09 -18.07 31.41
CA LEU A 655 -23.41 -18.71 30.13
C LEU A 655 -22.98 -17.83 28.94
N ARG A 656 -23.24 -16.51 28.98
CA ARG A 656 -22.76 -15.57 27.94
C ARG A 656 -21.23 -15.50 27.90
N LEU A 657 -20.55 -15.52 29.05
CA LEU A 657 -19.08 -15.56 29.12
C LEU A 657 -18.51 -16.90 28.60
N GLN A 658 -19.15 -18.02 28.92
CA GLN A 658 -18.78 -19.34 28.39
C GLN A 658 -18.97 -19.41 26.87
N GLN A 659 -20.07 -18.87 26.34
CA GLN A 659 -20.31 -18.81 24.89
C GLN A 659 -19.35 -17.85 24.16
N ALA A 660 -18.99 -16.72 24.78
CA ALA A 660 -17.97 -15.82 24.27
C ALA A 660 -16.58 -16.48 24.29
N SER A 661 -16.23 -17.15 25.38
CA SER A 661 -14.98 -17.91 25.53
C SER A 661 -14.89 -19.05 24.52
N ALA A 662 -15.97 -19.81 24.29
CA ALA A 662 -16.00 -20.89 23.30
C ALA A 662 -15.73 -20.35 21.89
N ARG A 663 -16.38 -19.25 21.48
CA ARG A 663 -16.11 -18.57 20.20
C ARG A 663 -14.69 -18.01 20.10
N GLN A 664 -14.10 -17.61 21.22
CA GLN A 664 -12.71 -17.18 21.27
C GLN A 664 -11.76 -18.37 21.11
N THR A 665 -12.03 -19.51 21.74
CA THR A 665 -11.31 -20.78 21.55
C THR A 665 -11.42 -21.28 20.11
N GLU A 666 -12.61 -21.37 19.53
CA GLU A 666 -12.84 -21.72 18.11
C GLU A 666 -12.03 -20.82 17.17
N ARG A 667 -11.93 -19.51 17.46
CA ARG A 667 -11.13 -18.56 16.69
C ARG A 667 -9.63 -18.72 16.89
N ILE A 668 -9.18 -19.10 18.09
CA ILE A 668 -7.78 -19.44 18.37
C ILE A 668 -7.41 -20.71 17.60
N GLU A 669 -8.18 -21.79 17.74
CA GLU A 669 -7.97 -23.05 17.02
C GLU A 669 -7.93 -22.84 15.49
N PHE A 670 -8.83 -22.01 14.94
CA PHE A 670 -8.79 -21.64 13.52
C PHE A 670 -7.48 -20.94 13.12
N LEU A 671 -7.03 -19.96 13.91
CA LEU A 671 -5.79 -19.21 13.64
C LEU A 671 -4.54 -20.07 13.85
N GLU A 672 -4.53 -20.98 14.81
CA GLU A 672 -3.46 -21.96 15.03
C GLU A 672 -3.35 -22.93 13.86
N ASN A 673 -4.47 -23.53 13.41
CA ASN A 673 -4.50 -24.39 12.23
C ASN A 673 -4.05 -23.64 10.97
N HIS A 674 -4.50 -22.41 10.76
CA HIS A 674 -4.09 -21.58 9.62
C HIS A 674 -2.59 -21.24 9.67
N THR A 675 -2.06 -20.93 10.86
CA THR A 675 -0.62 -20.67 11.07
C THR A 675 0.20 -21.94 10.83
N GLN A 676 -0.25 -23.09 11.31
CA GLN A 676 0.40 -24.38 11.09
C GLN A 676 0.40 -24.77 9.59
N MET A 677 -0.69 -24.50 8.87
CA MET A 677 -0.77 -24.67 7.42
C MET A 677 0.23 -23.78 6.69
N LEU A 678 0.27 -22.47 7.02
CA LEU A 678 1.23 -21.51 6.48
C LEU A 678 2.69 -21.93 6.75
N VAL A 679 3.01 -22.36 7.97
CA VAL A 679 4.34 -22.89 8.31
C VAL A 679 4.66 -24.14 7.47
N SER A 680 3.70 -25.03 7.25
CA SER A 680 3.89 -26.20 6.36
C SER A 680 4.17 -25.78 4.91
N GLU A 681 3.52 -24.73 4.42
CA GLU A 681 3.77 -24.19 3.08
C GLU A 681 5.11 -23.50 2.97
N VAL A 682 5.48 -22.67 3.95
CA VAL A 682 6.79 -22.02 4.00
C VAL A 682 7.89 -23.08 4.07
N GLN A 683 7.72 -24.15 4.83
CA GLN A 683 8.66 -25.28 4.84
C GLN A 683 8.71 -26.05 3.51
N LYS A 684 7.57 -26.28 2.82
CA LYS A 684 7.55 -26.90 1.49
C LYS A 684 8.26 -26.00 0.46
N LYS A 685 7.92 -24.72 0.40
CA LYS A 685 8.51 -23.70 -0.48
C LYS A 685 10.01 -23.53 -0.18
N SER A 686 10.40 -23.49 1.08
CA SER A 686 11.81 -23.44 1.51
C SER A 686 12.59 -24.71 1.15
N LYS A 687 12.00 -25.91 1.26
CA LYS A 687 12.61 -27.16 0.76
C LYS A 687 12.77 -27.18 -0.76
N VAL A 688 11.80 -26.64 -1.51
CA VAL A 688 11.92 -26.47 -2.97
C VAL A 688 13.04 -25.48 -3.28
N VAL A 689 13.09 -24.32 -2.62
CA VAL A 689 14.17 -23.34 -2.79
C VAL A 689 15.53 -23.94 -2.41
N GLN A 690 15.66 -24.69 -1.31
CA GLN A 690 16.90 -25.40 -0.95
C GLN A 690 17.28 -26.44 -2.01
N HIS A 691 16.32 -27.18 -2.57
CA HIS A 691 16.59 -28.13 -3.66
C HIS A 691 17.08 -27.42 -4.94
N TYR A 692 16.52 -26.24 -5.28
CA TYR A 692 17.01 -25.42 -6.38
C TYR A 692 18.36 -24.77 -6.06
N MET A 693 18.61 -24.29 -4.84
CA MET A 693 19.90 -23.69 -4.45
C MET A 693 21.04 -24.71 -4.38
N LEU A 694 20.79 -25.92 -3.86
CA LEU A 694 21.76 -27.02 -3.86
C LEU A 694 22.04 -27.53 -5.28
N ARG A 695 21.03 -27.44 -6.16
CA ARG A 695 21.18 -27.69 -7.60
C ARG A 695 22.00 -26.58 -8.27
N ASP A 696 21.72 -25.30 -8.06
CA ASP A 696 22.46 -24.19 -8.69
C ASP A 696 23.91 -24.11 -8.18
N GLN A 697 24.14 -24.33 -6.88
CA GLN A 697 25.49 -24.45 -6.30
C GLN A 697 26.27 -25.66 -6.84
N THR A 698 25.63 -26.57 -7.59
CA THR A 698 26.28 -27.68 -8.32
C THR A 698 26.05 -27.66 -9.84
N ALA A 699 25.32 -26.68 -10.40
CA ALA A 699 24.91 -26.62 -11.81
C ALA A 699 25.45 -25.41 -12.58
N GLY A 700 26.45 -24.70 -12.04
CA GLY A 700 27.18 -23.66 -12.78
C GLY A 700 27.90 -24.18 -14.04
N ALA A 701 28.07 -25.50 -14.20
CA ALA A 701 28.56 -26.12 -15.43
C ALA A 701 28.00 -27.53 -15.66
N LEU A 702 27.27 -27.69 -16.77
CA LEU A 702 27.08 -28.94 -17.52
C LEU A 702 26.39 -30.11 -16.78
N THR A 703 26.41 -31.28 -17.41
CA THR A 703 25.54 -32.42 -17.10
C THR A 703 26.07 -33.30 -15.98
N SER A 704 25.17 -33.99 -15.27
CA SER A 704 25.50 -34.93 -14.19
C SER A 704 26.63 -35.89 -14.58
N SER A 705 27.54 -36.19 -13.66
CA SER A 705 28.73 -37.03 -13.93
C SER A 705 28.41 -38.42 -14.52
N LYS A 706 27.21 -38.96 -14.28
CA LYS A 706 26.73 -40.17 -14.98
C LYS A 706 26.42 -39.92 -16.46
N SER A 707 25.79 -38.80 -16.81
CA SER A 707 25.62 -38.37 -18.20
C SER A 707 26.98 -38.12 -18.87
N ASP A 708 27.95 -37.54 -18.16
CA ASP A 708 29.25 -37.25 -18.77
C ASP A 708 30.11 -38.50 -18.94
N GLN A 709 29.98 -39.50 -18.06
CA GLN A 709 30.48 -40.85 -18.32
C GLN A 709 29.78 -41.49 -19.51
N SER A 710 28.45 -41.45 -19.60
CA SER A 710 27.70 -41.98 -20.76
C SER A 710 28.06 -41.28 -22.07
N LYS A 711 28.29 -39.95 -22.07
CA LYS A 711 28.79 -39.19 -23.22
C LYS A 711 30.23 -39.59 -23.57
N SER A 712 31.09 -39.78 -22.57
CA SER A 712 32.48 -40.23 -22.78
C SER A 712 32.53 -41.63 -23.41
N GLU A 713 31.64 -42.54 -23.02
CA GLU A 713 31.48 -43.84 -23.66
C GLU A 713 30.92 -43.72 -25.09
N LEU A 714 29.89 -42.87 -25.30
CA LEU A 714 29.33 -42.62 -26.63
C LEU A 714 30.37 -42.02 -27.61
N VAL A 715 31.29 -41.19 -27.11
CA VAL A 715 32.42 -40.63 -27.88
C VAL A 715 33.54 -41.66 -28.06
N LYS A 716 33.84 -42.51 -27.08
CA LYS A 716 34.83 -43.60 -27.21
C LYS A 716 34.45 -44.65 -28.25
N TYR A 717 33.15 -44.87 -28.47
CA TYR A 717 32.65 -45.73 -29.56
C TYR A 717 32.46 -45.00 -30.89
N GLY A 718 32.86 -43.72 -30.99
CA GLY A 718 33.02 -42.95 -32.23
C GLY A 718 31.74 -42.49 -32.92
N ASN A 719 30.73 -43.36 -33.01
CA ASN A 719 29.50 -43.12 -33.76
C ASN A 719 28.28 -43.04 -32.83
N GLY A 720 27.78 -41.81 -32.61
CA GLY A 720 26.43 -41.62 -32.05
C GLY A 720 25.36 -42.25 -32.95
N VAL A 721 24.18 -42.57 -32.39
CA VAL A 721 23.13 -43.36 -33.10
C VAL A 721 22.72 -42.75 -34.45
N MET A 722 22.61 -41.41 -34.54
CA MET A 722 22.35 -40.71 -35.81
C MET A 722 23.49 -40.90 -36.84
N ALA A 723 24.75 -40.89 -36.40
CA ALA A 723 25.90 -41.14 -37.27
C ALA A 723 25.98 -42.62 -37.71
N ALA A 724 25.55 -43.57 -36.87
CA ALA A 724 25.45 -44.98 -37.25
C ALA A 724 24.27 -45.28 -38.21
N ILE A 725 23.23 -44.43 -38.22
CA ILE A 725 22.04 -44.58 -39.08
C ILE A 725 22.21 -43.86 -40.43
N TYR A 726 22.78 -42.65 -40.44
CA TYR A 726 22.92 -41.81 -41.65
C TYR A 726 24.36 -41.73 -42.19
N GLY A 727 25.37 -42.02 -41.38
CA GLY A 727 26.78 -42.03 -41.78
C GLY A 727 27.16 -43.29 -42.55
N GLY A 728 26.94 -43.27 -43.86
CA GLY A 728 27.19 -44.40 -44.75
C GLY A 728 28.63 -44.94 -44.70
N VAL A 729 28.74 -46.22 -44.35
CA VAL A 729 29.89 -47.14 -44.45
C VAL A 729 31.10 -46.62 -45.26
N LYS A 730 32.20 -46.32 -44.55
CA LYS A 730 33.55 -46.21 -45.12
C LYS A 730 34.48 -47.22 -44.45
N GLY A 731 34.50 -48.45 -44.98
CA GLY A 731 35.45 -49.51 -44.59
C GLY A 731 34.80 -50.85 -44.28
N ALA A 732 35.32 -51.91 -44.89
CA ALA A 732 35.20 -53.34 -44.56
C ALA A 732 33.81 -53.90 -44.16
N GLU A 733 33.20 -54.60 -45.13
CA GLU A 733 32.47 -55.87 -45.02
C GLU A 733 31.42 -56.10 -43.88
N SER A 734 30.18 -56.34 -44.34
CA SER A 734 29.21 -57.26 -43.73
C SER A 734 28.53 -56.89 -42.40
N LYS A 735 27.80 -55.76 -42.38
CA LYS A 735 26.36 -55.74 -42.03
C LYS A 735 25.74 -54.35 -42.28
N GLY A 736 24.98 -54.21 -43.36
CA GLY A 736 24.04 -53.09 -43.50
C GLY A 736 22.88 -53.23 -42.51
N MET A 737 22.19 -52.11 -42.21
CA MET A 737 20.99 -52.09 -41.37
C MET A 737 19.97 -53.12 -41.90
N SER A 738 19.61 -54.12 -41.09
CA SER A 738 18.62 -55.12 -41.51
C SER A 738 17.22 -54.51 -41.54
N LEU A 739 16.36 -55.06 -42.41
CA LEU A 739 14.94 -54.69 -42.47
C LEU A 739 14.22 -54.90 -41.13
N GLU A 740 14.64 -55.90 -40.36
CA GLU A 740 14.15 -56.16 -39.01
C GLU A 740 14.50 -55.02 -38.03
N LEU A 741 15.74 -54.51 -38.08
CA LEU A 741 16.18 -53.39 -37.23
C LEU A 741 15.48 -52.08 -37.62
N SER A 742 15.29 -51.81 -38.91
CA SER A 742 14.59 -50.58 -39.36
C SER A 742 13.09 -50.60 -39.06
N LEU A 743 12.45 -51.78 -39.08
CA LEU A 743 11.09 -51.98 -38.61
C LEU A 743 10.99 -51.84 -37.08
N GLU A 744 11.95 -52.35 -36.31
CA GLU A 744 11.96 -52.19 -34.85
C GLU A 744 12.18 -50.73 -34.43
N ILE A 745 13.06 -49.99 -35.13
CA ILE A 745 13.24 -48.55 -34.94
C ILE A 745 11.95 -47.78 -35.24
N ASN A 746 11.26 -48.06 -36.36
CA ASN A 746 9.97 -47.45 -36.66
C ASN A 746 8.93 -47.76 -35.58
N LYS A 747 8.82 -49.02 -35.14
CA LYS A 747 7.88 -49.43 -34.08
C LYS A 747 8.17 -48.73 -32.75
N LYS A 748 9.44 -48.50 -32.40
CA LYS A 748 9.85 -47.75 -31.21
C LYS A 748 9.58 -46.25 -31.33
N LEU A 749 9.84 -45.64 -32.49
CA LEU A 749 9.49 -44.24 -32.76
C LEU A 749 7.97 -44.03 -32.73
N GLN A 750 7.20 -44.93 -33.34
CA GLN A 750 5.74 -44.90 -33.29
C GLN A 750 5.23 -45.00 -31.85
N ALA A 751 5.72 -45.95 -31.05
CA ALA A 751 5.32 -46.08 -29.64
C ALA A 751 5.66 -44.84 -28.79
N VAL A 752 6.81 -44.20 -29.03
CA VAL A 752 7.17 -42.92 -28.38
C VAL A 752 6.25 -41.78 -28.82
N LEU A 753 5.85 -41.74 -30.10
CA LEU A 753 4.96 -40.73 -30.64
C LEU A 753 3.51 -40.91 -30.16
N GLU A 754 3.04 -42.15 -30.05
CA GLU A 754 1.74 -42.52 -29.45
C GLU A 754 1.68 -42.17 -27.96
N ASP A 755 2.71 -42.51 -27.17
CA ASP A 755 2.85 -42.13 -25.76
C ASP A 755 2.93 -40.60 -25.58
N THR A 756 3.63 -39.90 -26.48
CA THR A 756 3.72 -38.43 -26.48
C THR A 756 2.37 -37.78 -26.82
N LEU A 757 1.63 -38.32 -27.81
CA LEU A 757 0.28 -37.84 -28.12
C LEU A 757 -0.69 -38.09 -26.97
N LEU A 758 -0.68 -39.28 -26.37
CA LEU A 758 -1.51 -39.61 -25.21
C LEU A 758 -1.23 -38.66 -24.04
N LYS A 759 0.04 -38.39 -23.73
CA LYS A 759 0.43 -37.42 -22.69
C LYS A 759 -0.05 -36.00 -23.00
N ASN A 760 0.01 -35.55 -24.25
CA ASN A 760 -0.50 -34.23 -24.64
C ASN A 760 -2.04 -34.15 -24.56
N ILE A 761 -2.76 -35.22 -24.89
CA ILE A 761 -4.23 -35.30 -24.71
C ILE A 761 -4.57 -35.21 -23.22
N THR A 762 -3.95 -36.06 -22.38
CA THR A 762 -4.17 -36.04 -20.93
C THR A 762 -3.79 -34.71 -20.29
N LEU A 763 -2.70 -34.05 -20.73
CA LEU A 763 -2.34 -32.71 -20.27
C LEU A 763 -3.40 -31.67 -20.65
N LYS A 764 -3.96 -31.75 -21.85
CA LYS A 764 -5.03 -30.85 -22.29
C LYS A 764 -6.31 -31.08 -21.47
N GLU A 765 -6.74 -32.32 -21.28
CA GLU A 765 -7.92 -32.64 -20.46
C GLU A 765 -7.77 -32.12 -19.02
N ASN A 766 -6.60 -32.28 -18.41
CA ASN A 766 -6.30 -31.72 -17.09
C ASN A 766 -6.33 -30.17 -17.09
N LEU A 767 -5.87 -29.52 -18.16
CA LEU A 767 -5.87 -28.06 -18.29
C LEU A 767 -7.29 -27.52 -18.49
N ASP A 768 -8.12 -28.21 -19.28
CA ASP A 768 -9.54 -27.88 -19.47
C ASP A 768 -10.33 -28.05 -18.14
N VAL A 769 -10.05 -29.11 -17.37
CA VAL A 769 -10.63 -29.32 -16.02
C VAL A 769 -10.17 -28.24 -15.02
N LEU A 770 -8.89 -27.87 -15.01
CA LEU A 770 -8.38 -26.76 -14.20
C LEU A 770 -9.02 -25.42 -14.58
N GLY A 771 -9.24 -25.19 -15.88
CA GLY A 771 -9.99 -24.05 -16.38
C GLY A 771 -11.40 -23.99 -15.81
N LEU A 772 -12.14 -25.10 -15.86
CA LEU A 772 -13.50 -25.19 -15.29
C LEU A 772 -13.54 -24.92 -13.78
N GLU A 773 -12.55 -25.40 -13.01
CA GLU A 773 -12.51 -25.15 -11.56
C GLU A 773 -12.08 -23.71 -11.22
N VAL A 774 -11.16 -23.10 -11.98
CA VAL A 774 -10.86 -21.66 -11.88
C VAL A 774 -12.10 -20.81 -12.18
N ASP A 775 -12.88 -21.20 -13.18
CA ASP A 775 -14.12 -20.53 -13.57
C ASP A 775 -15.22 -20.69 -12.51
N ASN A 776 -15.28 -21.86 -11.86
CA ASN A 776 -16.13 -22.16 -10.70
C ASN A 776 -15.74 -21.32 -9.46
N LEU A 777 -14.45 -21.26 -9.14
CA LEU A 777 -13.90 -20.44 -8.06
C LEU A 777 -14.12 -18.94 -8.31
N THR A 778 -13.95 -18.47 -9.55
CA THR A 778 -14.20 -17.08 -9.94
C THR A 778 -15.68 -16.70 -9.80
N ARG A 779 -16.60 -17.61 -10.14
CA ARG A 779 -18.04 -17.42 -9.87
C ARG A 779 -18.35 -17.39 -8.37
N LYS A 780 -17.74 -18.28 -7.57
CA LYS A 780 -17.89 -18.30 -6.10
C LYS A 780 -17.37 -17.00 -5.47
N LEU A 781 -16.19 -16.51 -5.87
CA LEU A 781 -15.60 -15.26 -5.39
C LEU A 781 -16.57 -14.09 -5.61
N ARG A 782 -17.05 -13.90 -6.85
CA ARG A 782 -18.03 -12.86 -7.19
C ARG A 782 -19.34 -12.98 -6.40
N SER A 783 -19.80 -14.21 -6.12
CA SER A 783 -20.99 -14.40 -5.28
C SER A 783 -20.76 -14.05 -3.81
N GLN A 784 -19.53 -14.18 -3.29
CA GLN A 784 -19.16 -13.76 -1.94
C GLN A 784 -18.97 -12.23 -1.86
N GLU A 785 -18.35 -11.62 -2.87
CA GLU A 785 -18.25 -10.15 -3.01
C GLU A 785 -19.65 -9.50 -3.00
N LEU A 786 -20.59 -10.08 -3.77
CA LEU A 786 -22.00 -9.66 -3.82
C LEU A 786 -22.82 -9.99 -2.57
N SER A 787 -22.32 -10.85 -1.66
CA SER A 787 -22.97 -11.12 -0.36
C SER A 787 -22.38 -10.34 0.81
N ASN A 788 -21.25 -9.67 0.59
CA ASN A 788 -20.53 -8.87 1.59
C ASN A 788 -20.67 -7.34 1.36
N SER A 789 -21.50 -6.93 0.40
CA SER A 789 -21.90 -5.54 0.10
C SER A 789 -23.36 -5.30 0.43
#